data_AF-A0A2N8MH32-F1
#
_entry.id   AF-A0A2N8MH32-F1
#
_cell.length_a   1.000
_cell.length_b   1.000
_cell.length_c   1.000
_cell.angle_alpha   90.00
_cell.angle_beta   90.00
_cell.angle_gamma   90.00
#
_symmetry.space_group_name_H-M   'P 1'
#
loop_
_entity.id
_entity.type
_entity.pdbx_description
1 polymer ?
#
loop_
_entity_poly.entity_id
_entity_poly.type
_entity_poly.pdbx_seq_one_letter_code
_entity_poly.pdbx_strand_id
1 'polypeptide(L)'
;MTHHASYKGSKAPEGLYDPEFEHDACGVAFVADLSGKRDHGIVAKALIALRNLEHRGARGADPETGDGAGILIQVPDEFYRAVVDFELPEPGAYAVGTAFLPQDEKPRGLAMTTIERVAAEEGLRVLGWRDLPVHTEHVGTGAAETMPHFSQLFLTGRQEPLSGLALERAAFVVRKRAEHELVEDDVYFPSLSSRTIVYKGMLTEPQVEKFFADLTDERVTSAIGLVHSRFSTNTFPSWPLAHPYRYVAHNGEINTLRGNRNWMDAREALLESKLIPGDLKRIHPVITRGASDSASFDEVLELLHLGGRSLPHAVLMMIPEAWENHQEMDPARRAFYEFHSTLMEPWDGPALVSFTDGTQIGAVLDRNGLRPARYWVTEDGLVVLASEVGVLELDQSTIVRKGRLEPGRMFLVDTAAGRIVEDEEIKNQLATEHPYDEWVEDGLLPLEGLPEREREIPPHGALVRRQQAFGYTEEELDVLLEPMARTGAEPIGSMGNDSPIASLSSRPRLLFDYFIQLFAQVTNPPLDAIREELVTSLGTQLGAEPNLLEADASSCRRIVLPFPVLDNDEFAKLVHVNDDGDLPEFQSVTVQGTYDVNGGGEALVRRLDEIRAEVSAAIAEGARLIVLSDRGIDEDHAGIPSLLLTGAVHHHLVREKTRTQVGLIVEAGDAREVHHIALLIGYGVAAVNPYLAMATVEEMADQGLIAGATAKQATANLIKALGKGVRKTMSKMGVSTVASYTGAQIFEAVGLGDEVVQNCFTGTTSRLGGVGFDTLALEVAERHRRAFPRDGFRANHRELETGADYQWRREGEPHLFNPQTVFKLQHSTRAGKYEVFKEYTKSVDDQAQKLYTLRGLFDFKIGRRPAVPIEEVEPVSEIVKRFATGAISYGSISAEMHETLAIAMNRLGGKSNTGEGGEDPDRLYDPERRSAVKQVASGRFGVTSEYLVNADDIQIKMAQGAKPGEGGQLPGAKVYPWIAKTRHSTPGVGLISPPPHHDIY
;
A
#
# COMPACT_ATOMS: atom_id res chain seq x y z
N MET A 1 0.99 -37.98 -16.15
CA MET A 1 0.22 -37.85 -14.91
C MET A 1 0.87 -36.76 -14.09
N THR A 2 0.65 -35.52 -14.53
CA THR A 2 1.08 -34.29 -13.88
C THR A 2 -0.12 -33.81 -13.07
N HIS A 3 0.04 -33.71 -11.75
CA HIS A 3 -0.99 -33.14 -10.89
C HIS A 3 -1.10 -31.65 -11.21
N HIS A 4 -2.14 -31.26 -11.94
CA HIS A 4 -2.52 -29.87 -12.11
C HIS A 4 -3.16 -29.36 -10.82
N ALA A 5 -2.68 -28.20 -10.37
CA ALA A 5 -3.06 -27.57 -9.12
C ALA A 5 -4.45 -26.96 -9.25
N SER A 6 -5.43 -27.57 -8.58
CA SER A 6 -6.65 -26.87 -8.19
C SER A 6 -6.30 -25.80 -7.16
N TYR A 7 -7.06 -24.71 -7.13
CA TYR A 7 -7.07 -23.75 -6.03
C TYR A 7 -7.34 -24.55 -4.75
N LYS A 8 -6.27 -24.86 -4.02
CA LYS A 8 -6.35 -25.42 -2.68
C LYS A 8 -5.99 -24.26 -1.78
N GLY A 9 -6.98 -23.70 -1.10
CA GLY A 9 -6.70 -22.93 0.10
C GLY A 9 -5.65 -23.69 0.93
N SER A 10 -4.54 -23.04 1.24
CA SER A 10 -3.44 -23.54 2.09
C SER A 10 -2.38 -24.52 1.55
N LYS A 11 -2.15 -24.67 0.23
CA LYS A 11 -0.85 -25.25 -0.17
C LYS A 11 0.27 -24.21 0.00
N ALA A 12 1.33 -24.57 0.73
CA ALA A 12 2.54 -23.78 0.85
C ALA A 12 3.02 -23.31 -0.53
N PRO A 13 3.49 -22.06 -0.68
CA PRO A 13 3.89 -21.51 -1.97
C PRO A 13 4.93 -22.42 -2.65
N GLU A 14 4.63 -22.93 -3.83
CA GLU A 14 5.62 -23.62 -4.68
C GLU A 14 6.53 -22.56 -5.31
N GLY A 15 7.68 -22.30 -4.67
CA GLY A 15 8.65 -21.31 -5.14
C GLY A 15 8.50 -19.95 -4.47
N LEU A 16 8.83 -18.87 -5.19
CA LEU A 16 8.82 -17.48 -4.69
C LEU A 16 7.50 -16.73 -5.01
N TYR A 17 6.52 -17.41 -5.60
CA TYR A 17 5.22 -16.83 -5.91
C TYR A 17 4.33 -16.80 -4.67
N ASP A 18 3.66 -15.67 -4.45
CA ASP A 18 2.65 -15.49 -3.41
C ASP A 18 1.41 -14.81 -4.04
N PRO A 19 0.20 -15.40 -3.90
CA PRO A 19 -1.04 -14.79 -4.40
C PRO A 19 -1.33 -13.38 -3.84
N GLU A 20 -0.74 -13.00 -2.70
CA GLU A 20 -0.89 -11.65 -2.17
C GLU A 20 -0.27 -10.55 -3.05
N PHE A 21 0.60 -10.89 -4.02
CA PHE A 21 1.20 -9.94 -4.96
C PHE A 21 0.37 -9.73 -6.25
N GLU A 22 -0.88 -10.19 -6.27
CA GLU A 22 -1.79 -10.01 -7.40
C GLU A 22 -2.47 -8.64 -7.37
N HIS A 23 -2.55 -7.99 -8.54
CA HIS A 23 -3.11 -6.66 -8.71
C HIS A 23 -4.02 -6.62 -9.94
N ASP A 24 -5.04 -5.75 -9.91
CA ASP A 24 -6.06 -5.64 -10.95
C ASP A 24 -6.20 -4.20 -11.49
N ALA A 25 -6.41 -4.07 -12.80
CA ALA A 25 -6.73 -2.81 -13.48
C ALA A 25 -7.90 -3.05 -14.45
N CYS A 26 -8.78 -2.08 -14.69
CA CYS A 26 -10.11 -2.44 -15.23
C CYS A 26 -10.78 -1.39 -16.15
N GLY A 27 -11.92 -1.76 -16.73
CA GLY A 27 -12.96 -0.86 -17.23
C GLY A 27 -14.23 -0.99 -16.39
N VAL A 28 -14.85 0.14 -16.06
CA VAL A 28 -16.13 0.20 -15.30
C VAL A 28 -17.12 1.07 -16.03
N ALA A 29 -18.37 0.64 -16.08
CA ALA A 29 -19.48 1.46 -16.54
C ALA A 29 -20.78 1.12 -15.82
N PHE A 30 -21.67 2.08 -15.68
CA PHE A 30 -23.06 1.83 -15.33
C PHE A 30 -24.03 2.62 -16.21
N VAL A 31 -25.23 2.06 -16.32
CA VAL A 31 -26.39 2.64 -16.98
C VAL A 31 -27.55 2.65 -16.00
N ALA A 32 -28.27 3.77 -15.91
CA ALA A 32 -29.43 3.90 -15.04
C ALA A 32 -30.56 4.69 -15.71
N ASP A 33 -31.80 4.35 -15.38
CA ASP A 33 -32.99 5.13 -15.71
C ASP A 33 -33.34 6.04 -14.51
N LEU A 34 -33.35 7.36 -14.72
CA LEU A 34 -33.62 8.32 -13.65
C LEU A 34 -34.97 8.11 -12.97
N SER A 35 -35.99 7.70 -13.73
CA SER A 35 -37.35 7.50 -13.22
C SER A 35 -37.54 6.16 -12.49
N GLY A 36 -36.49 5.33 -12.43
CA GLY A 36 -36.56 3.98 -11.86
C GLY A 36 -37.38 3.00 -12.69
N LYS A 37 -37.68 3.34 -13.95
CA LYS A 37 -38.42 2.46 -14.84
C LYS A 37 -37.56 1.24 -15.19
N ARG A 38 -38.05 0.06 -14.84
CA ARG A 38 -37.39 -1.21 -15.18
C ARG A 38 -37.67 -1.58 -16.62
N ASP A 39 -36.62 -1.79 -17.40
CA ASP A 39 -36.71 -2.16 -18.80
C ASP A 39 -35.55 -3.08 -19.18
N HIS A 40 -35.79 -4.03 -20.09
CA HIS A 40 -34.72 -4.89 -20.59
C HIS A 40 -33.70 -4.09 -21.43
N GLY A 41 -34.14 -2.98 -22.04
CA GLY A 41 -33.26 -2.07 -22.76
C GLY A 41 -32.19 -1.41 -21.91
N ILE A 42 -32.29 -1.39 -20.56
CA ILE A 42 -31.19 -0.97 -19.67
C ILE A 42 -30.13 -2.07 -19.56
N VAL A 43 -30.57 -3.32 -19.39
CA VAL A 43 -29.68 -4.49 -19.34
C VAL A 43 -28.89 -4.62 -20.65
N ALA A 44 -29.57 -4.52 -21.79
CA ALA A 44 -28.94 -4.55 -23.11
C ALA A 44 -27.91 -3.42 -23.30
N LYS A 45 -28.23 -2.20 -22.86
CA LYS A 45 -27.28 -1.06 -22.91
C LYS A 45 -26.07 -1.30 -22.02
N ALA A 46 -26.25 -1.82 -20.81
CA ALA A 46 -25.13 -2.15 -19.93
C ALA A 46 -24.19 -3.20 -20.56
N LEU A 47 -24.74 -4.23 -21.23
CA LEU A 47 -23.95 -5.23 -21.95
C LEU A 47 -23.25 -4.67 -23.20
N ILE A 48 -23.85 -3.70 -23.92
CA ILE A 48 -23.16 -2.95 -24.98
C ILE A 48 -21.99 -2.17 -24.40
N ALA A 49 -22.19 -1.48 -23.27
CA ALA A 49 -21.13 -0.72 -22.61
C ALA A 49 -19.97 -1.64 -22.18
N LEU A 50 -20.27 -2.82 -21.64
CA LEU A 50 -19.26 -3.82 -21.27
C LEU A 50 -18.42 -4.25 -22.49
N ARG A 51 -19.04 -4.57 -23.62
CA ARG A 51 -18.32 -4.96 -24.85
C ARG A 51 -17.40 -3.85 -25.37
N ASN A 52 -17.80 -2.59 -25.23
CA ASN A 52 -17.00 -1.45 -25.66
C ASN A 52 -15.83 -1.12 -24.69
N LEU A 53 -15.66 -1.88 -23.60
CA LEU A 53 -14.52 -1.79 -22.69
C LEU A 53 -13.46 -2.87 -22.94
N GLU A 54 -13.64 -3.73 -23.96
CA GLU A 54 -12.76 -4.87 -24.27
C GLU A 54 -11.27 -4.49 -24.46
N HIS A 55 -10.96 -3.30 -24.99
CA HIS A 55 -9.57 -2.84 -25.15
C HIS A 55 -8.86 -2.51 -23.82
N ARG A 56 -9.60 -2.51 -22.70
CA ARG A 56 -9.06 -2.37 -21.34
C ARG A 56 -8.90 -3.70 -20.61
N GLY A 57 -9.47 -4.78 -21.13
CA GLY A 57 -9.30 -6.13 -20.59
C GLY A 57 -8.01 -6.78 -21.10
N ALA A 58 -7.50 -7.74 -20.33
CA ALA A 58 -6.45 -8.64 -20.82
C ALA A 58 -7.09 -9.87 -21.45
N ARG A 59 -6.41 -10.43 -22.45
CA ARG A 59 -6.69 -11.78 -22.94
C ARG A 59 -5.50 -12.66 -22.58
N GLY A 60 -5.78 -13.84 -22.05
CA GLY A 60 -4.77 -14.84 -21.76
C GLY A 60 -4.08 -15.36 -23.03
N ALA A 61 -3.15 -16.30 -22.86
CA ALA A 61 -2.55 -17.01 -24.00
C ALA A 61 -3.60 -17.77 -24.85
N ASP A 62 -4.70 -18.18 -24.22
CA ASP A 62 -5.94 -18.60 -24.87
C ASP A 62 -6.85 -17.38 -25.10
N PRO A 63 -7.10 -16.95 -26.35
CA PRO A 63 -7.91 -15.78 -26.66
C PRO A 63 -9.35 -15.81 -26.13
N GLU A 64 -9.87 -17.01 -25.82
CA GLU A 64 -11.23 -17.21 -25.27
C GLU A 64 -11.25 -17.20 -23.73
N THR A 65 -10.09 -17.08 -23.08
CA THR A 65 -9.96 -16.94 -21.62
C THR A 65 -9.71 -15.48 -21.28
N GLY A 66 -10.71 -14.82 -20.66
CA GLY A 66 -10.60 -13.46 -20.12
C GLY A 66 -10.37 -13.47 -18.61
N ASP A 67 -9.79 -12.40 -18.06
CA ASP A 67 -9.45 -12.32 -16.62
C ASP A 67 -10.67 -12.13 -15.70
N GLY A 68 -11.82 -11.75 -16.27
CA GLY A 68 -13.10 -11.66 -15.56
C GLY A 68 -14.00 -10.54 -16.08
N ALA A 69 -15.29 -10.83 -16.24
CA ALA A 69 -16.30 -9.86 -16.62
C ALA A 69 -17.64 -10.19 -15.96
N GLY A 70 -18.49 -9.17 -15.80
CA GLY A 70 -19.80 -9.37 -15.21
C GLY A 70 -20.71 -8.15 -15.23
N ILE A 71 -21.93 -8.38 -14.79
CA ILE A 71 -23.01 -7.41 -14.67
C ILE A 71 -23.76 -7.59 -13.34
N LEU A 72 -24.09 -6.48 -12.69
CA LEU A 72 -25.02 -6.40 -11.56
C LEU A 72 -26.29 -5.68 -12.03
N ILE A 73 -27.44 -6.29 -11.76
CA ILE A 73 -28.77 -5.73 -12.04
C ILE A 73 -29.67 -5.84 -10.81
N GLN A 74 -30.78 -5.10 -10.80
CA GLN A 74 -31.86 -5.35 -9.84
C GLN A 74 -32.49 -6.74 -10.04
N VAL A 75 -32.99 -7.36 -8.97
CA VAL A 75 -33.70 -8.66 -9.01
C VAL A 75 -34.89 -8.59 -9.99
N PRO A 76 -34.88 -9.38 -11.08
CA PRO A 76 -35.97 -9.40 -12.07
C PRO A 76 -37.12 -10.32 -11.62
N ASP A 77 -38.01 -9.80 -10.77
CA ASP A 77 -39.09 -10.58 -10.15
C ASP A 77 -40.02 -11.28 -11.15
N GLU A 78 -40.45 -10.60 -12.22
CA GLU A 78 -41.32 -11.17 -13.25
C GLU A 78 -40.69 -12.38 -13.95
N PHE A 79 -39.38 -12.30 -14.23
CA PHE A 79 -38.62 -13.40 -14.78
C PHE A 79 -38.58 -14.58 -13.80
N TYR A 80 -38.20 -14.35 -12.54
CA TYR A 80 -38.06 -15.43 -11.56
C TYR A 80 -39.37 -16.17 -11.29
N ARG A 81 -40.49 -15.45 -11.15
CA ARG A 81 -41.82 -16.06 -10.99
C ARG A 81 -42.18 -17.00 -12.14
N ALA A 82 -41.68 -16.73 -13.34
CA ALA A 82 -42.01 -17.50 -14.51
C ALA A 82 -41.09 -18.72 -14.75
N VAL A 83 -39.95 -18.80 -14.06
CA VAL A 83 -38.93 -19.86 -14.26
C VAL A 83 -38.71 -20.76 -13.06
N VAL A 84 -39.21 -20.41 -11.88
CA VAL A 84 -39.18 -21.25 -10.67
C VAL A 84 -40.49 -22.03 -10.50
N ASP A 85 -40.42 -23.19 -9.84
CA ASP A 85 -41.56 -24.09 -9.59
C ASP A 85 -42.17 -23.94 -8.18
N PHE A 86 -41.67 -23.00 -7.38
CA PHE A 86 -42.14 -22.66 -6.04
C PHE A 86 -42.74 -21.23 -5.98
N GLU A 87 -43.60 -20.99 -5.00
CA GLU A 87 -44.25 -19.70 -4.81
C GLU A 87 -43.28 -18.68 -4.21
N LEU A 88 -43.10 -17.54 -4.90
CA LEU A 88 -42.30 -16.42 -4.41
C LEU A 88 -43.17 -15.43 -3.63
N PRO A 89 -42.73 -14.98 -2.43
CA PRO A 89 -43.29 -13.81 -1.75
C PRO A 89 -43.30 -12.56 -2.63
N GLU A 90 -43.97 -11.50 -2.18
CA GLU A 90 -43.95 -10.19 -2.85
C GLU A 90 -42.51 -9.68 -3.12
N PRO A 91 -42.28 -8.89 -4.17
CA PRO A 91 -40.96 -8.32 -4.45
C PRO A 91 -40.35 -7.62 -3.23
N GLY A 92 -39.10 -7.95 -2.91
CA GLY A 92 -38.40 -7.42 -1.74
C GLY A 92 -38.68 -8.16 -0.42
N ALA A 93 -39.56 -9.17 -0.42
CA ALA A 93 -39.79 -10.09 0.71
C ALA A 93 -39.14 -11.47 0.51
N TYR A 94 -38.36 -11.65 -0.56
CA TYR A 94 -37.45 -12.78 -0.74
C TYR A 94 -36.08 -12.28 -1.20
N ALA A 95 -35.03 -13.02 -0.85
CA ALA A 95 -33.67 -12.80 -1.33
C ALA A 95 -33.29 -13.93 -2.30
N VAL A 96 -32.51 -13.58 -3.32
CA VAL A 96 -31.97 -14.52 -4.30
C VAL A 96 -30.46 -14.29 -4.45
N GLY A 97 -29.71 -15.37 -4.67
CA GLY A 97 -28.28 -15.31 -4.88
C GLY A 97 -27.75 -16.49 -5.67
N THR A 98 -26.80 -16.25 -6.56
CA THR A 98 -26.11 -17.31 -7.29
C THR A 98 -25.04 -17.91 -6.38
N ALA A 99 -25.16 -19.18 -5.99
CA ALA A 99 -24.11 -19.92 -5.32
C ALA A 99 -23.17 -20.52 -6.36
N PHE A 100 -21.87 -20.27 -6.20
CA PHE A 100 -20.82 -21.03 -6.85
C PHE A 100 -20.55 -22.25 -5.96
N LEU A 101 -20.80 -23.44 -6.49
CA LEU A 101 -20.75 -24.71 -5.77
C LEU A 101 -19.73 -25.66 -6.42
N PRO A 102 -19.26 -26.68 -5.69
CA PRO A 102 -18.48 -27.76 -6.29
C PRO A 102 -19.16 -28.37 -7.52
N GLN A 103 -18.36 -28.73 -8.54
CA GLN A 103 -18.84 -29.42 -9.74
C GLN A 103 -19.36 -30.84 -9.42
N ASP A 104 -18.69 -31.53 -8.50
CA ASP A 104 -19.05 -32.89 -8.12
C ASP A 104 -20.35 -32.95 -7.31
N GLU A 105 -21.26 -33.85 -7.72
CA GLU A 105 -22.62 -33.95 -7.16
C GLU A 105 -22.66 -34.17 -5.65
N LYS A 106 -21.73 -34.98 -5.10
CA LYS A 106 -21.68 -35.30 -3.67
C LYS A 106 -21.24 -34.10 -2.81
N PRO A 107 -20.07 -33.47 -3.04
CA PRO A 107 -19.70 -32.23 -2.38
C PRO A 107 -20.75 -31.13 -2.55
N ARG A 108 -21.31 -30.99 -3.76
CA ARG A 108 -22.39 -30.02 -4.03
C ARG A 108 -23.61 -30.23 -3.14
N GLY A 109 -24.11 -31.47 -3.05
CA GLY A 109 -25.27 -31.78 -2.20
C GLY A 109 -25.01 -31.53 -0.71
N LEU A 110 -23.78 -31.78 -0.25
CA LEU A 110 -23.38 -31.48 1.12
C LEU A 110 -23.33 -29.96 1.37
N ALA A 111 -22.73 -29.20 0.46
CA ALA A 111 -22.68 -27.74 0.54
C ALA A 111 -24.10 -27.14 0.58
N MET A 112 -25.00 -27.57 -0.30
CA MET A 112 -26.40 -27.12 -0.31
C MET A 112 -27.13 -27.43 1.01
N THR A 113 -26.93 -28.64 1.56
CA THR A 113 -27.52 -29.04 2.86
C THR A 113 -26.99 -28.18 4.01
N THR A 114 -25.69 -27.86 3.99
CA THR A 114 -25.07 -26.97 4.99
C THR A 114 -25.63 -25.56 4.88
N ILE A 115 -25.80 -25.02 3.67
CA ILE A 115 -26.39 -23.70 3.44
C ILE A 115 -27.84 -23.66 3.95
N GLU A 116 -28.64 -24.70 3.69
CA GLU A 116 -30.01 -24.82 4.20
C GLU A 116 -30.06 -24.85 5.74
N ARG A 117 -29.11 -25.55 6.38
CA ARG A 117 -28.98 -25.58 7.83
C ARG A 117 -28.64 -24.19 8.37
N VAL A 118 -27.64 -23.51 7.80
CA VAL A 118 -27.24 -22.16 8.22
C VAL A 118 -28.41 -21.18 8.06
N ALA A 119 -29.12 -21.24 6.93
CA ALA A 119 -30.31 -20.42 6.71
C ALA A 119 -31.38 -20.65 7.79
N ALA A 120 -31.63 -21.92 8.13
CA ALA A 120 -32.58 -22.29 9.17
C ALA A 120 -32.18 -21.81 10.58
N GLU A 121 -30.89 -21.85 10.91
CA GLU A 121 -30.33 -21.36 12.17
C GLU A 121 -30.42 -19.84 12.31
N GLU A 122 -30.24 -19.10 11.21
CA GLU A 122 -30.36 -17.63 11.16
C GLU A 122 -31.80 -17.13 10.95
N GLY A 123 -32.80 -18.02 11.09
CA GLY A 123 -34.21 -17.63 11.04
C GLY A 123 -34.79 -17.40 9.64
N LEU A 124 -34.10 -17.88 8.59
CA LEU A 124 -34.58 -17.89 7.21
C LEU A 124 -35.10 -19.27 6.80
N ARG A 125 -35.92 -19.27 5.74
CA ARG A 125 -36.45 -20.47 5.09
C ARG A 125 -35.99 -20.47 3.64
N VAL A 126 -35.42 -21.60 3.21
CA VAL A 126 -35.15 -21.86 1.79
C VAL A 126 -36.48 -22.14 1.09
N LEU A 127 -36.80 -21.33 0.08
CA LEU A 127 -37.95 -21.52 -0.79
C LEU A 127 -37.67 -22.61 -1.84
N GLY A 128 -36.46 -22.60 -2.37
CA GLY A 128 -35.97 -23.59 -3.32
C GLY A 128 -34.64 -23.18 -3.94
N TRP A 129 -34.12 -24.07 -4.77
CA TRP A 129 -32.92 -23.90 -5.58
C TRP A 129 -33.30 -23.96 -7.06
N ARG A 130 -32.69 -23.08 -7.88
CA ARG A 130 -32.82 -23.10 -9.34
C ARG A 130 -31.44 -23.28 -9.95
N ASP A 131 -31.23 -24.34 -10.71
CA ASP A 131 -30.01 -24.45 -11.52
C ASP A 131 -29.98 -23.33 -12.56
N LEU A 132 -28.87 -22.58 -12.60
CA LEU A 132 -28.72 -21.44 -13.50
C LEU A 132 -28.36 -21.96 -14.90
N PRO A 133 -29.17 -21.70 -15.94
CA PRO A 133 -28.84 -22.13 -17.30
C PRO A 133 -27.61 -21.38 -17.83
N VAL A 134 -26.55 -22.12 -18.17
CA VAL A 134 -25.30 -21.58 -18.71
C VAL A 134 -24.89 -22.27 -20.03
N HIS A 135 -24.26 -21.51 -20.92
CA HIS A 135 -23.75 -21.96 -22.22
C HIS A 135 -22.22 -22.03 -22.19
N THR A 136 -21.67 -23.24 -22.11
CA THR A 136 -20.24 -23.47 -21.85
C THR A 136 -19.41 -23.61 -23.14
N GLU A 137 -20.03 -23.64 -24.31
CA GLU A 137 -19.39 -23.87 -25.61
C GLU A 137 -18.33 -22.82 -26.00
N HIS A 138 -18.37 -21.64 -25.40
CA HIS A 138 -17.49 -20.51 -25.70
C HIS A 138 -16.53 -20.17 -24.56
N VAL A 139 -16.47 -20.99 -23.51
CA VAL A 139 -15.57 -20.76 -22.38
C VAL A 139 -14.19 -21.28 -22.74
N GLY A 140 -13.16 -20.44 -22.56
CA GLY A 140 -11.77 -20.83 -22.75
C GLY A 140 -11.36 -22.01 -21.86
N THR A 141 -10.34 -22.75 -22.27
CA THR A 141 -10.02 -24.05 -21.63
C THR A 141 -9.65 -23.89 -20.16
N GLY A 142 -8.87 -22.85 -19.82
CA GLY A 142 -8.47 -22.58 -18.44
C GLY A 142 -9.64 -22.18 -17.55
N ALA A 143 -10.58 -21.38 -18.06
CA ALA A 143 -11.78 -20.99 -17.33
C ALA A 143 -12.73 -22.18 -17.11
N ALA A 144 -12.85 -23.08 -18.09
CA ALA A 144 -13.69 -24.27 -17.99
C ALA A 144 -13.19 -25.27 -16.94
N GLU A 145 -11.86 -25.39 -16.75
CA GLU A 145 -11.25 -26.29 -15.76
C GLU A 145 -11.55 -25.89 -14.30
N THR A 146 -11.73 -24.60 -14.03
CA THR A 146 -12.01 -24.06 -12.69
C THR A 146 -13.45 -23.56 -12.52
N MET A 147 -14.32 -23.82 -13.51
CA MET A 147 -15.71 -23.39 -13.49
C MET A 147 -16.49 -24.05 -12.35
N PRO A 148 -17.21 -23.29 -11.50
CA PRO A 148 -18.08 -23.85 -10.48
C PRO A 148 -19.43 -24.30 -11.05
N HIS A 149 -20.20 -25.08 -10.29
CA HIS A 149 -21.61 -25.31 -10.56
C HIS A 149 -22.41 -24.10 -10.09
N PHE A 150 -23.29 -23.56 -10.94
CA PHE A 150 -24.09 -22.38 -10.62
C PHE A 150 -25.51 -22.78 -10.22
N SER A 151 -25.92 -22.44 -9.00
CA SER A 151 -27.30 -22.63 -8.54
C SER A 151 -27.80 -21.41 -7.78
N GLN A 152 -29.01 -20.94 -8.10
CA GLN A 152 -29.63 -19.80 -7.45
C GLN A 152 -30.44 -20.24 -6.24
N LEU A 153 -30.08 -19.72 -5.07
CA LEU A 153 -30.74 -19.95 -3.79
C LEU A 153 -31.80 -18.87 -3.53
N PHE A 154 -33.01 -19.27 -3.14
CA PHE A 154 -34.10 -18.36 -2.78
C PHE A 154 -34.45 -18.47 -1.29
N LEU A 155 -34.43 -17.34 -0.58
CA LEU A 155 -34.63 -17.25 0.88
C LEU A 155 -35.78 -16.30 1.23
N THR A 156 -36.47 -16.60 2.33
CA THR A 156 -37.46 -15.71 2.95
C THR A 156 -37.37 -15.80 4.47
N GLY A 157 -37.95 -14.84 5.20
CA GLY A 157 -38.13 -14.95 6.65
C GLY A 157 -38.92 -16.20 7.04
N ARG A 158 -38.46 -16.94 8.07
CA ARG A 158 -39.06 -18.22 8.49
C ARG A 158 -40.29 -18.05 9.38
N GLN A 159 -40.16 -17.23 10.42
CA GLN A 159 -41.22 -17.00 11.41
C GLN A 159 -42.02 -15.73 11.12
N GLU A 160 -41.31 -14.65 10.78
CA GLU A 160 -41.91 -13.37 10.46
C GLU A 160 -41.56 -12.98 9.01
N PRO A 161 -42.49 -12.30 8.28
CA PRO A 161 -42.17 -11.75 6.97
C PRO A 161 -41.09 -10.68 7.11
N LEU A 162 -39.90 -10.98 6.61
CA LEU A 162 -38.81 -10.01 6.49
C LEU A 162 -38.85 -9.37 5.10
N SER A 163 -38.58 -8.07 5.03
CA SER A 163 -38.48 -7.36 3.76
C SER A 163 -37.46 -6.21 3.84
N GLY A 164 -36.98 -5.77 2.68
CA GLY A 164 -36.00 -4.69 2.58
C GLY A 164 -34.74 -4.96 3.39
N LEU A 165 -34.23 -3.94 4.09
CA LEU A 165 -32.98 -4.05 4.86
C LEU A 165 -32.99 -5.11 5.96
N ALA A 166 -34.16 -5.45 6.52
CA ALA A 166 -34.24 -6.52 7.52
C ALA A 166 -33.93 -7.89 6.90
N LEU A 167 -34.38 -8.11 5.66
CA LEU A 167 -34.06 -9.31 4.90
C LEU A 167 -32.62 -9.29 4.39
N GLU A 168 -32.11 -8.15 3.91
CA GLU A 168 -30.70 -8.00 3.51
C GLU A 168 -29.75 -8.38 4.64
N ARG A 169 -29.99 -7.87 5.86
CA ARG A 169 -29.17 -8.17 7.05
C ARG A 169 -29.17 -9.66 7.40
N ALA A 170 -30.32 -10.31 7.32
CA ALA A 170 -30.41 -11.75 7.59
C ALA A 170 -29.70 -12.57 6.49
N ALA A 171 -29.88 -12.20 5.22
CA ALA A 171 -29.23 -12.84 4.08
C ALA A 171 -27.70 -12.67 4.11
N PHE A 172 -27.21 -11.49 4.49
CA PHE A 172 -25.79 -11.19 4.71
C PHE A 172 -25.14 -12.15 5.70
N VAL A 173 -25.79 -12.38 6.86
CA VAL A 173 -25.27 -13.30 7.88
C VAL A 173 -25.25 -14.74 7.37
N VAL A 174 -26.31 -15.18 6.69
CA VAL A 174 -26.37 -16.53 6.10
C VAL A 174 -25.25 -16.72 5.09
N ARG A 175 -25.02 -15.74 4.21
CA ARG A 175 -23.92 -15.78 3.24
C ARG A 175 -22.57 -15.89 3.92
N LYS A 176 -22.24 -14.98 4.85
CA LYS A 176 -20.94 -14.98 5.55
C LYS A 176 -20.71 -16.29 6.30
N ARG A 177 -21.71 -16.78 7.02
CA ARG A 177 -21.61 -18.06 7.72
C ARG A 177 -21.45 -19.25 6.77
N ALA A 178 -22.19 -19.27 5.67
CA ALA A 178 -22.06 -20.32 4.66
C ALA A 178 -20.67 -20.34 4.02
N GLU A 179 -20.14 -19.18 3.62
CA GLU A 179 -18.79 -19.04 3.04
C GLU A 179 -17.70 -19.45 4.05
N HIS A 180 -17.87 -19.17 5.35
CA HIS A 180 -16.92 -19.58 6.39
C HIS A 180 -16.97 -21.09 6.68
N GLU A 181 -18.17 -21.66 6.79
CA GLU A 181 -18.35 -23.09 7.11
C GLU A 181 -18.00 -24.01 5.91
N LEU A 182 -17.98 -23.46 4.70
CA LEU A 182 -17.73 -24.18 3.44
C LEU A 182 -16.50 -23.64 2.67
N VAL A 183 -15.54 -23.03 3.38
CA VAL A 183 -14.32 -22.46 2.78
C VAL A 183 -13.50 -23.52 2.03
N GLU A 184 -13.47 -24.76 2.53
CA GLU A 184 -12.75 -25.89 1.91
C GLU A 184 -13.46 -26.45 0.66
N ASP A 185 -14.73 -26.10 0.47
CA ASP A 185 -15.56 -26.51 -0.67
C ASP A 185 -15.63 -25.41 -1.75
N ASP A 186 -14.84 -24.33 -1.61
CA ASP A 186 -14.79 -23.17 -2.52
C ASP A 186 -16.17 -22.54 -2.80
N VAL A 187 -17.07 -22.57 -1.80
CA VAL A 187 -18.41 -21.98 -1.93
C VAL A 187 -18.32 -20.46 -1.88
N TYR A 188 -18.92 -19.80 -2.87
CA TYR A 188 -18.90 -18.35 -2.99
C TYR A 188 -20.24 -17.80 -3.49
N PHE A 189 -20.69 -16.68 -2.94
CA PHE A 189 -21.87 -15.96 -3.40
C PHE A 189 -21.50 -14.59 -3.98
N PRO A 190 -21.53 -14.37 -5.31
CA PRO A 190 -21.40 -13.04 -5.90
C PRO A 190 -22.43 -12.05 -5.35
N SER A 191 -23.62 -12.53 -5.02
CA SER A 191 -24.69 -11.77 -4.35
C SER A 191 -25.64 -12.73 -3.64
N LEU A 192 -26.28 -12.27 -2.57
CA LEU A 192 -27.45 -12.92 -1.95
C LEU A 192 -28.33 -11.81 -1.36
N SER A 193 -29.24 -11.28 -2.18
CA SER A 193 -29.96 -10.04 -1.90
C SER A 193 -31.41 -10.09 -2.39
N SER A 194 -32.27 -9.31 -1.77
CA SER A 194 -33.65 -9.03 -2.22
C SER A 194 -33.72 -7.92 -3.26
N ARG A 195 -32.62 -7.21 -3.49
CA ARG A 195 -32.54 -6.01 -4.35
C ARG A 195 -31.71 -6.22 -5.59
N THR A 196 -30.55 -6.87 -5.48
CA THR A 196 -29.59 -7.02 -6.58
C THR A 196 -29.25 -8.49 -6.86
N ILE A 197 -28.84 -8.77 -8.09
CA ILE A 197 -28.29 -10.06 -8.50
C ILE A 197 -27.08 -9.83 -9.42
N VAL A 198 -26.02 -10.61 -9.21
CA VAL A 198 -24.77 -10.51 -9.97
C VAL A 198 -24.59 -11.73 -10.87
N TYR A 199 -24.30 -11.47 -12.15
CA TYR A 199 -23.89 -12.43 -13.17
C TYR A 199 -22.45 -12.13 -13.56
N LYS A 200 -21.52 -12.97 -13.10
CA LYS A 200 -20.08 -12.75 -13.34
C LYS A 200 -19.34 -14.07 -13.49
N GLY A 201 -18.20 -14.01 -14.14
CA GLY A 201 -17.31 -15.15 -14.24
C GLY A 201 -16.01 -14.83 -14.95
N MET A 202 -15.18 -15.85 -15.10
CA MET A 202 -13.96 -15.76 -15.86
C MET A 202 -14.26 -15.81 -17.37
N LEU A 203 -14.80 -14.71 -17.86
CA LEU A 203 -15.33 -14.54 -19.20
C LEU A 203 -14.74 -13.28 -19.83
N THR A 204 -14.60 -13.28 -21.15
CA THR A 204 -14.41 -12.04 -21.90
C THR A 204 -15.71 -11.23 -21.92
N GLU A 205 -15.60 -9.93 -22.17
CA GLU A 205 -16.72 -8.99 -22.18
C GLU A 205 -17.87 -9.43 -23.10
N PRO A 206 -17.61 -9.92 -24.34
CA PRO A 206 -18.67 -10.38 -25.23
C PRO A 206 -19.26 -11.75 -24.87
N GLN A 207 -18.61 -12.52 -23.98
CA GLN A 207 -19.09 -13.84 -23.56
C GLN A 207 -20.15 -13.75 -22.48
N VAL A 208 -20.20 -12.69 -21.65
CA VAL A 208 -21.15 -12.58 -20.51
C VAL A 208 -22.61 -12.76 -20.94
N GLU A 209 -23.02 -12.04 -21.99
CA GLU A 209 -24.38 -12.11 -22.56
C GLU A 209 -24.70 -13.51 -23.12
N LYS A 210 -23.70 -14.20 -23.68
CA LYS A 210 -23.87 -15.51 -24.30
C LYS A 210 -23.86 -16.64 -23.27
N PHE A 211 -23.05 -16.51 -22.23
CA PHE A 211 -22.83 -17.53 -21.22
C PHE A 211 -24.05 -17.65 -20.31
N PHE A 212 -24.58 -16.54 -19.81
CA PHE A 212 -25.75 -16.52 -18.94
C PHE A 212 -27.04 -16.34 -19.74
N ALA A 213 -27.76 -17.44 -20.01
CA ALA A 213 -28.95 -17.44 -20.87
C ALA A 213 -30.04 -16.45 -20.40
N ASP A 214 -30.17 -16.27 -19.08
CA ASP A 214 -31.11 -15.35 -18.45
C ASP A 214 -30.99 -13.92 -18.98
N LEU A 215 -29.76 -13.44 -19.27
CA LEU A 215 -29.52 -12.05 -19.68
C LEU A 215 -30.10 -11.69 -21.04
N THR A 216 -30.54 -12.68 -21.82
CA THR A 216 -31.18 -12.48 -23.14
C THR A 216 -32.71 -12.53 -23.09
N ASP A 217 -33.31 -12.87 -21.94
CA ASP A 217 -34.76 -12.93 -21.77
C ASP A 217 -35.33 -11.53 -21.53
N GLU A 218 -36.32 -11.12 -22.34
CA GLU A 218 -36.94 -9.79 -22.27
C GLU A 218 -37.61 -9.49 -20.91
N ARG A 219 -37.93 -10.52 -20.12
CA ARG A 219 -38.49 -10.37 -18.75
C ARG A 219 -37.42 -10.00 -17.72
N VAL A 220 -36.13 -10.16 -18.04
CA VAL A 220 -35.04 -9.66 -17.21
C VAL A 220 -34.94 -8.15 -17.39
N THR A 221 -35.70 -7.44 -16.56
CA THR A 221 -35.82 -5.99 -16.57
C THR A 221 -35.07 -5.38 -15.40
N SER A 222 -34.47 -4.21 -15.62
CA SER A 222 -33.80 -3.45 -14.56
C SER A 222 -33.84 -1.96 -14.84
N ALA A 223 -33.79 -1.13 -13.80
CA ALA A 223 -33.55 0.30 -13.94
C ALA A 223 -32.06 0.64 -13.80
N ILE A 224 -31.24 -0.31 -13.34
CA ILE A 224 -29.81 -0.14 -13.08
C ILE A 224 -29.05 -1.32 -13.68
N GLY A 225 -27.96 -1.05 -14.41
CA GLY A 225 -26.99 -2.05 -14.84
C GLY A 225 -25.57 -1.56 -14.59
N LEU A 226 -24.84 -2.23 -13.71
CA LEU A 226 -23.43 -1.97 -13.40
C LEU A 226 -22.58 -3.07 -14.02
N VAL A 227 -21.59 -2.73 -14.83
CA VAL A 227 -20.72 -3.68 -15.53
C VAL A 227 -19.26 -3.40 -15.26
N HIS A 228 -18.45 -4.46 -15.38
CA HIS A 228 -17.02 -4.39 -15.18
C HIS A 228 -16.27 -5.39 -16.06
N SER A 229 -15.12 -4.94 -16.58
CA SER A 229 -14.11 -5.73 -17.28
C SER A 229 -12.80 -5.70 -16.48
N ARG A 230 -12.27 -6.87 -16.10
CA ARG A 230 -11.05 -7.04 -15.29
C ARG A 230 -9.83 -7.28 -16.17
N PHE A 231 -8.69 -6.72 -15.77
CA PHE A 231 -7.34 -7.07 -16.21
C PHE A 231 -6.55 -7.45 -14.96
N SER A 232 -5.89 -8.61 -14.97
CA SER A 232 -5.07 -9.07 -13.85
C SER A 232 -3.62 -9.27 -14.24
N THR A 233 -2.71 -9.19 -13.26
CA THR A 233 -1.29 -9.49 -13.46
C THR A 233 -0.98 -10.99 -13.47
N ASN A 234 -1.96 -11.85 -13.19
CA ASN A 234 -1.82 -13.31 -13.16
C ASN A 234 -2.38 -13.98 -14.43
N THR A 235 -2.03 -15.26 -14.61
CA THR A 235 -2.64 -16.14 -15.65
C THR A 235 -3.45 -17.27 -15.02
N PHE A 236 -3.76 -17.19 -13.72
CA PHE A 236 -4.41 -18.26 -12.97
C PHE A 236 -5.94 -18.04 -12.92
N PRO A 237 -6.73 -19.00 -13.41
CA PRO A 237 -8.16 -18.81 -13.58
C PRO A 237 -8.94 -18.84 -12.26
N SER A 238 -9.59 -17.73 -11.87
CA SER A 238 -10.42 -17.64 -10.65
C SER A 238 -11.76 -16.93 -10.89
N TRP A 239 -12.85 -17.69 -10.82
CA TRP A 239 -14.22 -17.19 -11.03
C TRP A 239 -14.70 -16.17 -9.95
N PRO A 240 -14.42 -16.36 -8.64
CA PRO A 240 -14.86 -15.42 -7.61
C PRO A 240 -14.27 -14.00 -7.73
N LEU A 241 -13.07 -13.89 -8.32
CA LEU A 241 -12.36 -12.61 -8.46
C LEU A 241 -12.89 -11.70 -9.57
N ALA A 242 -13.76 -12.21 -10.45
CA ALA A 242 -14.47 -11.35 -11.39
C ALA A 242 -15.33 -10.31 -10.65
N HIS A 243 -15.54 -9.15 -11.26
CA HIS A 243 -16.44 -8.10 -10.78
C HIS A 243 -17.74 -8.11 -11.60
N PRO A 244 -18.81 -7.41 -11.16
CA PRO A 244 -18.94 -6.67 -9.90
C PRO A 244 -18.91 -7.55 -8.64
N TYR A 245 -18.65 -6.91 -7.49
CA TYR A 245 -18.93 -7.48 -6.18
C TYR A 245 -20.37 -7.15 -5.74
N ARG A 246 -20.68 -7.20 -4.44
CA ARG A 246 -22.06 -7.20 -3.94
C ARG A 246 -22.65 -5.80 -4.04
N TYR A 247 -21.84 -4.79 -3.75
CA TYR A 247 -22.18 -3.38 -3.84
C TYR A 247 -21.31 -2.63 -4.84
N VAL A 248 -20.06 -3.05 -5.06
CA VAL A 248 -19.08 -2.25 -5.82
C VAL A 248 -18.57 -2.89 -7.12
N ALA A 249 -18.22 -2.03 -8.07
CA ALA A 249 -17.27 -2.32 -9.13
C ALA A 249 -16.15 -1.28 -9.02
N HIS A 250 -14.94 -1.76 -8.71
CA HIS A 250 -13.78 -0.93 -8.51
C HIS A 250 -12.84 -0.99 -9.72
N ASN A 251 -12.39 0.18 -10.18
CA ASN A 251 -11.33 0.32 -11.14
C ASN A 251 -10.15 1.05 -10.52
N GLY A 252 -9.04 0.34 -10.29
CA GLY A 252 -7.85 0.88 -9.68
C GLY A 252 -7.25 -0.10 -8.68
N GLU A 253 -6.48 0.39 -7.72
CA GLU A 253 -5.76 -0.42 -6.74
C GLU A 253 -5.74 0.29 -5.38
N ILE A 254 -6.02 -0.46 -4.30
CA ILE A 254 -5.93 0.07 -2.93
C ILE A 254 -4.52 -0.19 -2.37
N ASN A 255 -3.68 0.84 -2.35
CA ASN A 255 -2.27 0.72 -1.98
C ASN A 255 -2.01 0.66 -0.47
N THR A 256 -3.03 0.87 0.37
CA THR A 256 -2.98 0.74 1.84
C THR A 256 -3.61 -0.54 2.37
N LEU A 257 -3.98 -1.48 1.48
CA LEU A 257 -4.80 -2.66 1.79
C LEU A 257 -4.35 -3.44 3.03
N ARG A 258 -3.05 -3.73 3.17
CA ARG A 258 -2.54 -4.51 4.30
C ARG A 258 -2.80 -3.81 5.65
N GLY A 259 -2.60 -2.50 5.70
CA GLY A 259 -2.93 -1.69 6.87
C GLY A 259 -4.42 -1.74 7.17
N ASN A 260 -5.26 -1.50 6.16
CA ASN A 260 -6.72 -1.51 6.30
C ASN A 260 -7.25 -2.86 6.82
N ARG A 261 -6.68 -3.98 6.33
CA ARG A 261 -7.00 -5.33 6.81
C ARG A 261 -6.62 -5.53 8.27
N ASN A 262 -5.40 -5.16 8.63
CA ASN A 262 -4.90 -5.29 10.01
C ASN A 262 -5.76 -4.48 11.00
N TRP A 263 -6.17 -3.27 10.61
CA TRP A 263 -7.05 -2.44 11.42
C TRP A 263 -8.46 -3.01 11.53
N MET A 264 -9.01 -3.54 10.43
CA MET A 264 -10.31 -4.21 10.47
C MET A 264 -10.28 -5.45 11.39
N ASP A 265 -9.25 -6.29 11.29
CA ASP A 265 -9.05 -7.45 12.17
C ASP A 265 -9.01 -7.06 13.65
N ALA A 266 -8.36 -5.94 13.98
CA ALA A 266 -8.31 -5.41 15.34
C ALA A 266 -9.67 -4.84 15.81
N ARG A 267 -10.44 -4.22 14.90
CA ARG A 267 -11.78 -3.66 15.19
C ARG A 267 -12.83 -4.73 15.45
N GLU A 268 -12.66 -5.95 14.94
CA GLU A 268 -13.60 -7.05 15.15
C GLU A 268 -13.93 -7.32 16.63
N ALA A 269 -12.99 -7.06 17.56
CA ALA A 269 -13.27 -7.26 18.98
C ALA A 269 -14.26 -6.24 19.59
N LEU A 270 -14.41 -5.07 18.95
CA LEU A 270 -15.26 -3.98 19.42
C LEU A 270 -16.54 -3.81 18.57
N LEU A 271 -16.70 -4.62 17.51
CA LEU A 271 -17.87 -4.55 16.65
C LEU A 271 -19.13 -5.01 17.38
N GLU A 272 -20.06 -4.08 17.54
CA GLU A 272 -21.39 -4.34 18.05
C GLU A 272 -22.43 -3.68 17.14
N SER A 273 -23.55 -4.35 16.88
CA SER A 273 -24.67 -3.79 16.10
C SER A 273 -26.00 -4.12 16.75
N LYS A 274 -26.88 -3.12 16.81
CA LYS A 274 -28.29 -3.29 17.20
C LYS A 274 -29.17 -3.72 16.02
N LEU A 275 -28.68 -3.56 14.78
CA LEU A 275 -29.45 -3.75 13.56
C LEU A 275 -29.25 -5.14 12.94
N ILE A 276 -28.01 -5.65 12.99
CA ILE A 276 -27.70 -7.02 12.59
C ILE A 276 -27.98 -7.92 13.81
N PRO A 277 -28.94 -8.86 13.74
CA PRO A 277 -29.32 -9.65 14.92
C PRO A 277 -28.16 -10.49 15.46
N GLY A 278 -28.14 -10.77 16.77
CA GLY A 278 -27.19 -11.68 17.44
C GLY A 278 -25.72 -11.22 17.50
N ASP A 279 -24.84 -12.05 18.05
CA ASP A 279 -23.40 -11.76 18.18
C ASP A 279 -22.68 -11.75 16.81
N LEU A 280 -21.98 -10.67 16.48
CA LEU A 280 -21.24 -10.51 15.22
C LEU A 280 -20.03 -11.45 15.12
N LYS A 281 -19.56 -12.05 16.22
CA LYS A 281 -18.46 -13.02 16.17
C LYS A 281 -18.71 -14.19 15.22
N ARG A 282 -19.97 -14.53 14.93
CA ARG A 282 -20.32 -15.59 13.99
C ARG A 282 -20.05 -15.25 12.52
N ILE A 283 -19.88 -13.98 12.18
CA ILE A 283 -19.52 -13.51 10.84
C ILE A 283 -18.05 -13.08 10.73
N HIS A 284 -17.23 -13.31 11.77
CA HIS A 284 -15.80 -13.07 11.71
C HIS A 284 -15.08 -14.26 11.04
N PRO A 285 -14.04 -14.03 10.22
CA PRO A 285 -13.49 -12.71 9.88
C PRO A 285 -14.39 -11.92 8.90
N VAL A 286 -14.49 -10.60 9.10
CA VAL A 286 -15.28 -9.73 8.20
C VAL A 286 -14.67 -9.71 6.80
N ILE A 287 -13.35 -9.52 6.73
CA ILE A 287 -12.60 -9.55 5.48
C ILE A 287 -12.17 -10.99 5.20
N THR A 288 -12.45 -11.48 3.99
CA THR A 288 -12.01 -12.80 3.55
C THR A 288 -10.49 -12.80 3.32
N ARG A 289 -9.79 -13.72 3.98
CA ARG A 289 -8.32 -13.85 3.85
C ARG A 289 -7.94 -14.26 2.43
N GLY A 290 -6.93 -13.59 1.87
CA GLY A 290 -6.46 -13.85 0.50
C GLY A 290 -7.40 -13.35 -0.60
N ALA A 291 -8.47 -12.63 -0.28
CA ALA A 291 -9.30 -11.97 -1.29
C ALA A 291 -8.54 -10.83 -1.99
N SER A 292 -9.06 -10.32 -3.11
CA SER A 292 -8.54 -9.09 -3.73
C SER A 292 -8.73 -7.86 -2.82
N ASP A 293 -8.06 -6.76 -3.15
CA ASP A 293 -8.25 -5.46 -2.52
C ASP A 293 -9.71 -4.97 -2.58
N SER A 294 -10.32 -5.12 -3.74
CA SER A 294 -11.65 -4.68 -4.10
C SER A 294 -12.72 -5.48 -3.38
N ALA A 295 -12.49 -6.78 -3.19
CA ALA A 295 -13.35 -7.65 -2.38
C ALA A 295 -13.31 -7.23 -0.90
N SER A 296 -12.12 -6.95 -0.35
CA SER A 296 -11.99 -6.47 1.04
C SER A 296 -12.71 -5.14 1.25
N PHE A 297 -12.63 -4.23 0.27
CA PHE A 297 -13.38 -2.97 0.30
C PHE A 297 -14.90 -3.21 0.29
N ASP A 298 -15.39 -4.08 -0.60
CA ASP A 298 -16.83 -4.43 -0.70
C ASP A 298 -17.37 -5.02 0.61
N GLU A 299 -16.62 -5.92 1.25
CA GLU A 299 -17.02 -6.58 2.50
C GLU A 299 -17.15 -5.59 3.67
N VAL A 300 -16.22 -4.64 3.78
CA VAL A 300 -16.29 -3.58 4.80
C VAL A 300 -17.41 -2.59 4.47
N LEU A 301 -17.58 -2.21 3.21
CA LEU A 301 -18.65 -1.32 2.79
C LEU A 301 -20.03 -1.92 3.08
N GLU A 302 -20.22 -3.21 2.77
CA GLU A 302 -21.43 -3.96 3.05
C GLU A 302 -21.72 -4.00 4.56
N LEU A 303 -20.71 -4.24 5.40
CA LEU A 303 -20.86 -4.20 6.85
C LEU A 303 -21.29 -2.80 7.35
N LEU A 304 -20.64 -1.73 6.88
CA LEU A 304 -20.96 -0.36 7.27
C LEU A 304 -22.39 0.03 6.86
N HIS A 305 -22.79 -0.33 5.65
CA HIS A 305 -24.13 -0.04 5.13
C HIS A 305 -25.21 -0.81 5.89
N LEU A 306 -25.05 -2.13 6.04
CA LEU A 306 -25.99 -2.96 6.78
C LEU A 306 -25.99 -2.65 8.27
N GLY A 307 -24.87 -2.14 8.80
CA GLY A 307 -24.69 -1.65 10.16
C GLY A 307 -25.47 -0.38 10.49
N GLY A 308 -25.97 0.36 9.48
CA GLY A 308 -26.90 1.47 9.68
C GLY A 308 -26.59 2.74 8.88
N ARG A 309 -25.42 2.85 8.25
CA ARG A 309 -25.05 4.04 7.46
C ARG A 309 -25.68 3.98 6.07
N SER A 310 -26.04 5.14 5.54
CA SER A 310 -26.42 5.24 4.12
C SER A 310 -25.25 4.81 3.24
N LEU A 311 -25.52 4.30 2.03
CA LEU A 311 -24.45 3.87 1.13
C LEU A 311 -23.49 5.04 0.78
N PRO A 312 -23.96 6.27 0.47
CA PRO A 312 -23.07 7.43 0.29
C PRO A 312 -22.21 7.75 1.52
N HIS A 313 -22.77 7.63 2.72
CA HIS A 313 -22.03 7.85 3.97
C HIS A 313 -20.89 6.86 4.15
N ALA A 314 -21.18 5.56 4.00
CA ALA A 314 -20.17 4.52 4.12
C ALA A 314 -19.05 4.68 3.08
N VAL A 315 -19.39 5.05 1.84
CA VAL A 315 -18.40 5.35 0.80
C VAL A 315 -17.53 6.56 1.14
N LEU A 316 -18.11 7.68 1.59
CA LEU A 316 -17.35 8.88 1.97
C LEU A 316 -16.51 8.70 3.25
N MET A 317 -16.90 7.76 4.10
CA MET A 317 -16.10 7.35 5.28
C MET A 317 -14.86 6.56 4.86
N MET A 318 -14.98 5.65 3.88
CA MET A 318 -13.86 4.84 3.40
C MET A 318 -12.96 5.59 2.41
N ILE A 319 -13.54 6.44 1.54
CA ILE A 319 -12.85 7.27 0.54
C ILE A 319 -13.17 8.74 0.80
N PRO A 320 -12.58 9.34 1.85
CA PRO A 320 -12.82 10.74 2.19
C PRO A 320 -12.13 11.70 1.23
N GLU A 321 -12.68 12.90 1.11
CA GLU A 321 -12.02 14.01 0.42
C GLU A 321 -10.70 14.40 1.10
N ALA A 322 -9.84 15.11 0.38
CA ALA A 322 -8.73 15.82 1.01
C ALA A 322 -9.27 17.03 1.79
N TRP A 323 -9.31 16.92 3.12
CA TRP A 323 -9.95 17.92 4.01
C TRP A 323 -8.94 18.63 4.92
N GLU A 324 -7.84 17.95 5.28
CA GLU A 324 -6.91 18.37 6.33
C GLU A 324 -6.28 19.73 6.04
N ASN A 325 -5.81 19.91 4.79
CA ASN A 325 -5.18 21.14 4.32
C ASN A 325 -6.13 22.05 3.51
N HIS A 326 -7.41 21.70 3.38
CA HIS A 326 -8.36 22.44 2.56
C HIS A 326 -8.95 23.64 3.33
N GLN A 327 -8.26 24.78 3.27
CA GLN A 327 -8.61 25.99 4.05
C GLN A 327 -9.97 26.61 3.69
N GLU A 328 -10.47 26.37 2.48
CA GLU A 328 -11.75 26.94 2.00
C GLU A 328 -12.94 25.98 2.20
N MET A 329 -12.76 24.85 2.91
CA MET A 329 -13.82 23.86 3.12
C MET A 329 -14.85 24.41 4.11
N ASP A 330 -16.13 24.14 3.87
CA ASP A 330 -17.18 24.44 4.83
C ASP A 330 -16.88 23.80 6.21
N PRO A 331 -16.99 24.56 7.33
CA PRO A 331 -16.63 24.05 8.66
C PRO A 331 -17.41 22.81 9.09
N ALA A 332 -18.70 22.70 8.78
CA ALA A 332 -19.50 21.53 9.16
C ALA A 332 -19.03 20.29 8.39
N ARG A 333 -18.69 20.46 7.11
CA ARG A 333 -18.10 19.39 6.29
C ARG A 333 -16.72 18.98 6.80
N ARG A 334 -15.88 19.94 7.20
CA ARG A 334 -14.59 19.65 7.82
C ARG A 334 -14.77 18.84 9.10
N ALA A 335 -15.67 19.26 9.98
CA ALA A 335 -15.99 18.54 11.23
C ALA A 335 -16.49 17.11 10.97
N PHE A 336 -17.30 16.90 9.92
CA PHE A 336 -17.71 15.56 9.49
C PHE A 336 -16.51 14.67 9.15
N TYR A 337 -15.57 15.12 8.31
CA TYR A 337 -14.41 14.30 7.96
C TYR A 337 -13.44 14.12 9.14
N GLU A 338 -13.26 15.16 9.95
CA GLU A 338 -12.44 15.12 11.16
C GLU A 338 -12.98 14.08 12.15
N PHE A 339 -14.29 14.07 12.39
CA PHE A 339 -14.95 13.02 13.19
C PHE A 339 -14.69 11.62 12.60
N HIS A 340 -14.92 11.41 11.31
CA HIS A 340 -14.79 10.08 10.70
C HIS A 340 -13.33 9.59 10.66
N SER A 341 -12.35 10.50 10.64
CA SER A 341 -10.93 10.15 10.77
C SER A 341 -10.58 9.49 12.12
N THR A 342 -11.42 9.66 13.15
CA THR A 342 -11.27 8.99 14.46
C THR A 342 -11.74 7.53 14.45
N LEU A 343 -12.52 7.14 13.43
CA LEU A 343 -13.17 5.84 13.31
C LEU A 343 -12.48 4.94 12.28
N MET A 344 -12.00 5.51 11.18
CA MET A 344 -11.46 4.76 10.05
C MET A 344 -10.42 5.55 9.28
N GLU A 345 -9.31 4.90 8.99
CA GLU A 345 -8.31 5.35 8.04
C GLU A 345 -8.81 5.28 6.59
N PRO A 346 -8.40 6.21 5.71
CA PRO A 346 -8.72 6.13 4.30
C PRO A 346 -8.23 4.84 3.63
N TRP A 347 -9.10 4.26 2.79
CA TRP A 347 -8.72 3.22 1.85
C TRP A 347 -8.14 3.87 0.60
N ASP A 348 -6.85 4.19 0.64
CA ASP A 348 -6.15 5.02 -0.34
C ASP A 348 -5.64 4.22 -1.55
N GLY A 349 -5.32 4.94 -2.62
CA GLY A 349 -4.87 4.41 -3.90
C GLY A 349 -5.73 4.89 -5.07
N PRO A 350 -5.30 4.69 -6.34
CA PRO A 350 -6.11 5.04 -7.49
C PRO A 350 -7.44 4.29 -7.44
N ALA A 351 -8.56 5.01 -7.50
CA ALA A 351 -9.85 4.36 -7.43
C ALA A 351 -10.93 5.13 -8.20
N LEU A 352 -11.61 4.42 -9.11
CA LEU A 352 -12.98 4.72 -9.50
C LEU A 352 -13.85 3.61 -8.90
N VAL A 353 -14.62 3.95 -7.86
CA VAL A 353 -15.56 3.02 -7.24
C VAL A 353 -16.96 3.39 -7.69
N SER A 354 -17.57 2.53 -8.51
CA SER A 354 -19.00 2.58 -8.78
C SER A 354 -19.72 1.66 -7.79
N PHE A 355 -20.80 2.13 -7.18
CA PHE A 355 -21.48 1.43 -6.10
C PHE A 355 -23.01 1.50 -6.25
N THR A 356 -23.71 0.48 -5.78
CA THR A 356 -25.18 0.45 -5.78
C THR A 356 -25.75 -0.49 -4.71
N ASP A 357 -26.89 -0.12 -4.12
CA ASP A 357 -27.73 -1.01 -3.29
C ASP A 357 -28.97 -1.51 -4.05
N GLY A 358 -29.03 -1.27 -5.37
CA GLY A 358 -30.18 -1.54 -6.22
C GLY A 358 -31.29 -0.46 -6.18
N THR A 359 -31.17 0.55 -5.33
CA THR A 359 -32.08 1.73 -5.29
C THR A 359 -31.36 2.99 -5.73
N GLN A 360 -30.15 3.18 -5.22
CA GLN A 360 -29.23 4.23 -5.60
C GLN A 360 -28.05 3.62 -6.36
N ILE A 361 -27.53 4.34 -7.33
CA ILE A 361 -26.26 4.01 -7.99
C ILE A 361 -25.41 5.26 -8.10
N GLY A 362 -24.14 5.13 -7.77
CA GLY A 362 -23.22 6.25 -7.81
C GLY A 362 -21.81 5.83 -8.16
N ALA A 363 -20.95 6.84 -8.26
CA ALA A 363 -19.53 6.67 -8.37
C ALA A 363 -18.79 7.75 -7.58
N VAL A 364 -17.63 7.39 -7.04
CA VAL A 364 -16.69 8.31 -6.42
C VAL A 364 -15.29 8.03 -6.98
N LEU A 365 -14.48 9.08 -7.05
CA LEU A 365 -13.05 8.96 -7.30
C LEU A 365 -12.26 9.01 -6.00
N ASP A 366 -11.08 8.42 -6.00
CA ASP A 366 -10.10 8.62 -4.94
C ASP A 366 -9.78 10.12 -4.73
N ARG A 367 -9.15 10.43 -3.60
CA ARG A 367 -8.87 11.81 -3.20
C ARG A 367 -7.98 12.58 -4.17
N ASN A 368 -7.22 11.87 -5.01
CA ASN A 368 -6.32 12.42 -6.02
C ASN A 368 -6.94 12.41 -7.43
N GLY A 369 -8.03 11.66 -7.63
CA GLY A 369 -8.73 11.50 -8.91
C GLY A 369 -7.86 10.85 -9.98
N LEU A 370 -7.17 9.77 -9.62
CA LEU A 370 -6.19 9.10 -10.47
C LEU A 370 -6.82 8.25 -11.57
N ARG A 371 -8.13 7.97 -11.48
CA ARG A 371 -8.87 7.19 -12.49
C ARG A 371 -9.90 8.05 -13.23
N PRO A 372 -10.12 7.82 -14.53
CA PRO A 372 -11.07 8.60 -15.31
C PRO A 372 -12.51 8.15 -15.04
N ALA A 373 -13.44 9.11 -14.93
CA ALA A 373 -14.87 8.84 -14.95
C ALA A 373 -15.63 9.97 -15.65
N ARG A 374 -16.47 9.60 -16.62
CA ARG A 374 -17.25 10.50 -17.47
C ARG A 374 -18.72 10.11 -17.45
N TYR A 375 -19.62 11.09 -17.51
CA TYR A 375 -21.06 10.83 -17.50
C TYR A 375 -21.84 11.64 -18.53
N TRP A 376 -22.99 11.09 -18.94
CA TRP A 376 -24.00 11.67 -19.83
C TRP A 376 -25.38 11.49 -19.24
N VAL A 377 -26.23 12.49 -19.44
CA VAL A 377 -27.66 12.45 -19.09
C VAL A 377 -28.45 12.87 -20.33
N THR A 378 -29.47 12.11 -20.69
CA THR A 378 -30.34 12.39 -21.83
C THR A 378 -31.70 12.96 -21.41
N GLU A 379 -32.43 13.55 -22.35
CA GLU A 379 -33.76 14.13 -22.16
C GLU A 379 -34.81 13.12 -21.68
N ASP A 380 -34.69 11.85 -22.10
CA ASP A 380 -35.55 10.74 -21.70
C ASP A 380 -35.15 10.12 -20.35
N GLY A 381 -34.12 10.66 -19.69
CA GLY A 381 -33.74 10.29 -18.34
C GLY A 381 -32.70 9.16 -18.23
N LEU A 382 -32.06 8.76 -19.33
CA LEU A 382 -30.96 7.80 -19.30
C LEU A 382 -29.70 8.46 -18.73
N VAL A 383 -29.07 7.80 -17.75
CA VAL A 383 -27.77 8.18 -17.20
C VAL A 383 -26.76 7.10 -17.56
N VAL A 384 -25.62 7.52 -18.11
CA VAL A 384 -24.50 6.65 -18.43
C VAL A 384 -23.27 7.22 -17.76
N LEU A 385 -22.57 6.43 -16.96
CA LEU A 385 -21.26 6.76 -16.40
C LEU A 385 -20.28 5.66 -16.77
N ALA A 386 -19.08 6.03 -17.23
CA ALA A 386 -18.05 5.06 -17.56
C ALA A 386 -16.64 5.61 -17.39
N SER A 387 -15.67 4.71 -17.34
CA SER A 387 -14.24 5.05 -17.37
C SER A 387 -13.80 5.73 -18.67
N GLU A 388 -14.59 5.63 -19.74
CA GLU A 388 -14.33 6.23 -21.05
C GLU A 388 -15.55 6.90 -21.68
N VAL A 389 -15.28 7.68 -22.73
CA VAL A 389 -16.30 8.23 -23.63
C VAL A 389 -16.58 7.25 -24.77
N GLY A 390 -17.83 7.20 -25.25
CA GLY A 390 -18.20 6.38 -26.42
C GLY A 390 -18.57 4.94 -26.11
N VAL A 391 -18.82 4.59 -24.83
CA VAL A 391 -19.30 3.24 -24.45
C VAL A 391 -20.70 2.92 -24.98
N LEU A 392 -21.49 3.95 -25.35
CA LEU A 392 -22.80 3.82 -25.96
C LEU A 392 -22.95 4.85 -27.09
N GLU A 393 -23.59 4.42 -28.18
CA GLU A 393 -23.99 5.32 -29.26
C GLU A 393 -25.28 6.04 -28.83
N LEU A 394 -25.14 7.31 -28.46
CA LEU A 394 -26.24 8.18 -28.06
C LEU A 394 -26.44 9.28 -29.10
N ASP A 395 -27.70 9.55 -29.45
CA ASP A 395 -28.06 10.71 -30.26
C ASP A 395 -27.60 11.99 -29.54
N GLN A 396 -26.71 12.74 -30.16
CA GLN A 396 -26.15 13.95 -29.56
C GLN A 396 -27.22 15.02 -29.28
N SER A 397 -28.34 14.98 -30.01
CA SER A 397 -29.43 15.94 -29.82
C SER A 397 -30.23 15.71 -28.54
N THR A 398 -30.20 14.50 -27.96
CA THR A 398 -30.96 14.17 -26.74
C THR A 398 -30.15 14.38 -25.46
N ILE A 399 -28.87 14.77 -25.55
CA ILE A 399 -28.00 14.86 -24.37
C ILE A 399 -28.16 16.23 -23.68
N VAL A 400 -28.69 16.23 -22.45
CA VAL A 400 -28.92 17.45 -21.65
C VAL A 400 -27.74 17.81 -20.75
N ARG A 401 -26.95 16.83 -20.31
CA ARG A 401 -25.78 17.05 -19.44
C ARG A 401 -24.64 16.13 -19.83
N LYS A 402 -23.42 16.66 -19.86
CA LYS A 402 -22.16 15.91 -20.00
C LYS A 402 -21.18 16.39 -18.95
N GLY A 403 -20.44 15.49 -18.32
CA GLY A 403 -19.45 15.88 -17.33
C GLY A 403 -18.40 14.82 -17.05
N ARG A 404 -17.58 15.09 -16.04
CA ARG A 404 -16.59 14.19 -15.47
C ARG A 404 -16.69 14.25 -13.95
N LEU A 405 -16.28 13.19 -13.27
CA LEU A 405 -16.06 13.26 -11.84
C LEU A 405 -14.71 13.96 -11.59
N GLU A 406 -14.64 14.64 -10.46
CA GLU A 406 -13.46 15.36 -9.99
C GLU A 406 -13.02 14.73 -8.66
N PRO A 407 -11.74 14.87 -8.26
CA PRO A 407 -11.25 14.29 -7.01
C PRO A 407 -12.16 14.63 -5.83
N GLY A 408 -12.55 13.62 -5.05
CA GLY A 408 -13.40 13.80 -3.87
C GLY A 408 -14.90 14.02 -4.11
N ARG A 409 -15.33 14.24 -5.36
CA ARG A 409 -16.76 14.46 -5.68
C ARG A 409 -17.48 13.15 -5.95
N MET A 410 -18.67 13.01 -5.37
CA MET A 410 -19.57 11.90 -5.58
C MET A 410 -20.60 12.25 -6.65
N PHE A 411 -20.84 11.32 -7.57
CA PHE A 411 -21.97 11.35 -8.49
C PHE A 411 -22.99 10.30 -8.05
N LEU A 412 -24.23 10.70 -7.73
CA LEU A 412 -25.25 9.81 -7.21
C LEU A 412 -26.57 9.95 -7.96
N VAL A 413 -27.12 8.83 -8.40
CA VAL A 413 -28.45 8.71 -9.00
C VAL A 413 -29.35 7.96 -8.02
N ASP A 414 -30.45 8.60 -7.64
CA ASP A 414 -31.49 7.99 -6.81
C ASP A 414 -32.70 7.67 -7.69
N THR A 415 -32.85 6.39 -8.03
CA THR A 415 -33.93 5.93 -8.92
C THR A 415 -35.29 5.90 -8.24
N ALA A 416 -35.34 5.85 -6.90
CA ALA A 416 -36.58 5.95 -6.15
C ALA A 416 -37.07 7.40 -6.07
N ALA A 417 -36.15 8.36 -5.94
CA ALA A 417 -36.46 9.78 -5.92
C ALA A 417 -36.61 10.42 -7.31
N GLY A 418 -36.21 9.72 -8.38
CA GLY A 418 -36.39 10.20 -9.75
C GLY A 418 -35.32 11.19 -10.23
N ARG A 419 -34.15 11.27 -9.57
CA ARG A 419 -33.22 12.39 -9.75
C ARG A 419 -31.75 12.06 -9.50
N ILE A 420 -30.88 12.93 -10.01
CA ILE A 420 -29.47 13.01 -9.60
C ILE A 420 -29.40 13.83 -8.31
N VAL A 421 -28.71 13.32 -7.30
CA VAL A 421 -28.43 14.04 -6.05
C VAL A 421 -27.08 14.72 -6.21
N GLU A 422 -27.04 16.05 -6.07
CA GLU A 422 -25.80 16.79 -6.25
C GLU A 422 -24.86 16.58 -5.05
N ASP A 423 -23.55 16.55 -5.32
CA ASP A 423 -22.50 16.29 -4.34
C ASP A 423 -22.59 17.16 -3.06
N GLU A 424 -22.88 18.45 -3.23
CA GLU A 424 -23.06 19.38 -2.11
C GLU A 424 -24.26 19.01 -1.24
N GLU A 425 -25.36 18.55 -1.85
CA GLU A 425 -26.56 18.13 -1.11
C GLU A 425 -26.25 16.90 -0.24
N ILE A 426 -25.56 15.90 -0.81
CA ILE A 426 -25.15 14.67 -0.10
C ILE A 426 -24.30 15.06 1.11
N LYS A 427 -23.23 15.82 0.88
CA LYS A 427 -22.28 16.17 1.93
C LYS A 427 -22.88 17.08 2.99
N ASN A 428 -23.75 18.01 2.62
CA ASN A 428 -24.40 18.88 3.60
C ASN A 428 -25.43 18.13 4.44
N GLN A 429 -26.17 17.18 3.85
CA GLN A 429 -27.08 16.31 4.62
C GLN A 429 -26.30 15.46 5.64
N LEU A 430 -25.19 14.84 5.21
CA LEU A 430 -24.35 14.05 6.09
C LEU A 430 -23.68 14.90 7.17
N ALA A 431 -23.11 16.06 6.81
CA ALA A 431 -22.46 16.96 7.77
C ALA A 431 -23.41 17.57 8.80
N THR A 432 -24.72 17.53 8.57
CA THR A 432 -25.75 18.06 9.49
C THR A 432 -26.54 16.96 10.20
N GLU A 433 -26.21 15.68 9.97
CA GLU A 433 -26.88 14.54 10.61
C GLU A 433 -26.67 14.54 12.13
N HIS A 434 -25.47 14.94 12.56
CA HIS A 434 -25.06 15.04 13.96
C HIS A 434 -24.28 16.34 14.21
N PRO A 435 -24.20 16.83 15.46
CA PRO A 435 -23.40 18.00 15.83
C PRO A 435 -21.91 17.64 15.90
N TYR A 436 -21.33 17.31 14.75
CA TYR A 436 -19.93 16.86 14.65
C TYR A 436 -18.94 17.92 15.12
N ASP A 437 -19.26 19.19 14.90
CA ASP A 437 -18.47 20.33 15.36
C ASP A 437 -18.38 20.36 16.89
N GLU A 438 -19.51 20.23 17.59
CA GLU A 438 -19.54 20.14 19.06
C GLU A 438 -18.76 18.91 19.55
N TRP A 439 -18.94 17.76 18.91
CA TRP A 439 -18.25 16.52 19.31
C TRP A 439 -16.73 16.60 19.12
N VAL A 440 -16.29 17.22 18.02
CA VAL A 440 -14.87 17.43 17.73
C VAL A 440 -14.26 18.42 18.71
N GLU A 441 -14.91 19.57 18.96
CA GLU A 441 -14.42 20.60 19.87
C GLU A 441 -14.32 20.12 21.33
N ASP A 442 -15.33 19.37 21.81
CA ASP A 442 -15.38 18.87 23.19
C ASP A 442 -14.54 17.61 23.42
N GLY A 443 -14.24 16.86 22.35
CA GLY A 443 -13.63 15.54 22.41
C GLY A 443 -12.15 15.52 22.09
N LEU A 444 -11.75 16.17 20.98
CA LEU A 444 -10.37 16.13 20.48
C LEU A 444 -9.51 17.11 21.24
N LEU A 445 -8.45 16.60 21.88
CA LEU A 445 -7.52 17.39 22.67
C LEU A 445 -6.23 17.65 21.86
N PRO A 446 -5.96 18.89 21.45
CA PRO A 446 -4.69 19.23 20.80
C PRO A 446 -3.52 19.04 21.77
N LEU A 447 -2.41 18.45 21.31
CA LEU A 447 -1.19 18.27 22.11
C LEU A 447 -0.69 19.57 22.76
N GLU A 448 -0.80 20.69 22.05
CA GLU A 448 -0.40 22.01 22.56
C GLU A 448 -1.18 22.45 23.81
N GLY A 449 -2.40 21.94 23.99
CA GLY A 449 -3.25 22.23 25.14
C GLY A 449 -2.88 21.48 26.41
N LEU A 450 -1.97 20.49 26.35
CA LEU A 450 -1.52 19.73 27.51
C LEU A 450 -0.53 20.53 28.39
N PRO A 451 -0.53 20.30 29.71
CA PRO A 451 0.34 21.02 30.64
C PRO A 451 1.82 20.77 30.33
N GLU A 452 2.64 21.81 30.49
CA GLU A 452 4.10 21.69 30.35
C GLU A 452 4.69 20.77 31.42
N ARG A 453 5.69 19.98 31.03
CA ARG A 453 6.35 18.99 31.90
C ARG A 453 7.88 19.13 31.81
N GLU A 454 8.56 18.74 32.88
CA GLU A 454 10.02 18.77 32.91
C GLU A 454 10.63 17.57 32.19
N ARG A 455 11.76 17.78 31.51
CA ARG A 455 12.53 16.73 30.84
C ARG A 455 13.95 16.61 31.38
N GLU A 456 14.54 15.41 31.28
CA GLU A 456 15.95 15.18 31.56
C GLU A 456 16.84 15.69 30.42
N ILE A 457 17.86 16.50 30.74
CA ILE A 457 18.94 16.87 29.81
C ILE A 457 20.20 16.09 30.21
N PRO A 458 20.68 15.14 29.39
CA PRO A 458 21.86 14.35 29.74
C PRO A 458 23.13 15.20 29.66
N PRO A 459 24.10 15.02 30.58
CA PRO A 459 25.42 15.61 30.43
C PRO A 459 26.18 14.94 29.27
N HIS A 460 27.11 15.66 28.64
CA HIS A 460 27.91 15.21 27.49
C HIS A 460 28.44 13.77 27.61
N GLY A 461 29.12 13.42 28.72
CA GLY A 461 29.67 12.07 28.91
C GLY A 461 28.63 10.95 29.04
N ALA A 462 27.38 11.28 29.38
CA ALA A 462 26.26 10.35 29.33
C ALA A 462 25.66 10.27 27.92
N LEU A 463 25.58 11.40 27.21
CA LEU A 463 25.14 11.48 25.82
C LEU A 463 26.03 10.62 24.90
N VAL A 464 27.36 10.80 24.98
CA VAL A 464 28.34 10.02 24.19
C VAL A 464 28.23 8.53 24.48
N ARG A 465 28.04 8.13 25.74
CA ARG A 465 27.83 6.71 26.09
C ARG A 465 26.57 6.14 25.45
N ARG A 466 25.46 6.89 25.48
CA ARG A 466 24.21 6.48 24.85
C ARG A 466 24.40 6.37 23.33
N GLN A 467 25.02 7.38 22.70
CA GLN A 467 25.37 7.36 21.28
C GLN A 467 26.17 6.11 20.89
N GLN A 468 27.21 5.76 21.66
CA GLN A 468 27.99 4.54 21.43
C GLN A 468 27.15 3.26 21.53
N ALA A 469 26.29 3.15 22.55
CA ALA A 469 25.45 1.98 22.76
C ALA A 469 24.42 1.78 21.63
N PHE A 470 23.87 2.87 21.10
CA PHE A 470 22.92 2.87 19.98
C PHE A 470 23.60 2.97 18.59
N GLY A 471 24.94 2.93 18.55
CA GLY A 471 25.72 2.78 17.33
C GLY A 471 25.84 4.04 16.46
N TYR A 472 25.81 5.23 17.06
CA TYR A 472 26.04 6.49 16.34
C TYR A 472 27.51 6.62 15.93
N THR A 473 27.73 7.21 14.77
CA THR A 473 29.06 7.44 14.18
C THR A 473 29.28 8.91 13.82
N GLU A 474 30.54 9.34 13.73
CA GLU A 474 30.90 10.69 13.27
C GLU A 474 30.35 10.96 11.86
N GLU A 475 30.35 9.95 10.97
CA GLU A 475 29.78 10.07 9.63
C GLU A 475 28.28 10.39 9.65
N GLU A 476 27.49 9.73 10.50
CA GLU A 476 26.05 10.02 10.60
C GLU A 476 25.78 11.42 11.18
N LEU A 477 26.59 11.85 12.15
CA LEU A 477 26.49 13.21 12.70
C LEU A 477 26.75 14.27 11.61
N ASP A 478 27.81 14.09 10.81
CA ASP A 478 28.24 15.06 9.79
C ASP A 478 27.39 15.00 8.51
N VAL A 479 27.00 13.81 8.07
CA VAL A 479 26.33 13.59 6.77
C VAL A 479 24.81 13.61 6.90
N LEU A 480 24.26 13.25 8.07
CA LEU A 480 22.81 13.16 8.29
C LEU A 480 22.28 14.22 9.25
N LEU A 481 22.75 14.22 10.50
CA LEU A 481 22.16 15.05 11.56
C LEU A 481 22.46 16.54 11.36
N GLU A 482 23.71 16.93 11.08
CA GLU A 482 24.06 18.34 10.83
C GLU A 482 23.26 18.93 9.66
N PRO A 483 23.17 18.31 8.47
CA PRO A 483 22.44 18.89 7.37
C PRO A 483 20.93 18.99 7.64
N MET A 484 20.34 17.99 8.30
CA MET A 484 18.92 18.02 8.68
C MET A 484 18.64 19.12 9.68
N ALA A 485 19.46 19.24 10.73
CA ALA A 485 19.32 20.26 11.76
C ALA A 485 19.63 21.68 11.24
N ARG A 486 20.50 21.83 10.25
CA ARG A 486 20.78 23.13 9.62
C ARG A 486 19.68 23.57 8.66
N THR A 487 19.22 22.68 7.79
CA THR A 487 18.40 23.05 6.62
C THR A 487 16.92 22.70 6.75
N GLY A 488 16.56 21.81 7.67
CA GLY A 488 15.20 21.28 7.79
C GLY A 488 14.78 20.40 6.62
N ALA A 489 15.74 19.79 5.93
CA ALA A 489 15.55 18.87 4.81
C ALA A 489 16.56 17.72 4.89
N GLU A 490 16.19 16.56 4.33
CA GLU A 490 17.10 15.41 4.21
C GLU A 490 18.34 15.77 3.36
N PRO A 491 19.52 15.20 3.68
CA PRO A 491 20.71 15.36 2.85
C PRO A 491 20.54 14.65 1.50
N ILE A 492 21.11 15.24 0.45
CA ILE A 492 21.12 14.65 -0.90
C ILE A 492 22.49 14.04 -1.19
N GLY A 493 22.51 12.75 -1.54
CA GLY A 493 23.70 12.01 -1.96
C GLY A 493 23.79 11.77 -3.48
N SER A 494 24.81 11.02 -3.91
CA SER A 494 24.98 10.58 -5.30
C SER A 494 25.73 9.24 -5.37
N MET A 495 25.75 8.61 -6.55
CA MET A 495 26.19 7.22 -6.77
C MET A 495 25.23 6.18 -6.15
N GLY A 496 25.48 4.90 -6.40
CA GLY A 496 24.68 3.80 -5.83
C GLY A 496 25.23 3.34 -4.49
N ASN A 497 24.41 2.63 -3.72
CA ASN A 497 24.89 1.92 -2.52
C ASN A 497 25.72 0.71 -2.95
N ASP A 498 26.99 0.71 -2.56
CA ASP A 498 27.96 -0.34 -2.89
C ASP A 498 28.61 -0.97 -1.65
N SER A 499 28.04 -0.75 -0.47
CA SER A 499 28.32 -1.53 0.74
C SER A 499 27.51 -2.85 0.75
N PRO A 500 27.92 -3.86 1.54
CA PRO A 500 27.17 -5.10 1.70
C PRO A 500 25.78 -4.85 2.27
N ILE A 501 24.81 -5.68 1.88
CA ILE A 501 23.52 -5.74 2.57
C ILE A 501 23.72 -6.15 4.03
N ALA A 502 22.81 -5.76 4.92
CA ALA A 502 23.01 -5.90 6.37
C ALA A 502 23.39 -7.32 6.81
N SER A 503 22.67 -8.33 6.29
CA SER A 503 22.91 -9.75 6.58
C SER A 503 24.25 -10.32 6.08
N LEU A 504 24.96 -9.59 5.21
CA LEU A 504 26.29 -9.96 4.72
C LEU A 504 27.39 -9.03 5.25
N SER A 505 27.04 -8.02 6.05
CA SER A 505 28.03 -7.13 6.65
C SER A 505 28.86 -7.88 7.69
N SER A 506 30.12 -7.47 7.80
CA SER A 506 31.03 -7.97 8.85
C SER A 506 30.99 -7.13 10.13
N ARG A 507 30.22 -6.02 10.12
CA ARG A 507 30.05 -5.11 11.25
C ARG A 507 28.61 -5.21 11.78
N PRO A 508 28.38 -4.96 13.08
CA PRO A 508 27.03 -4.90 13.62
C PRO A 508 26.19 -3.84 12.92
N ARG A 509 25.07 -4.27 12.34
CA ARG A 509 24.10 -3.37 11.69
C ARG A 509 22.97 -3.01 12.64
N LEU A 510 22.21 -1.97 12.31
CA LEU A 510 20.95 -1.72 13.01
C LEU A 510 19.87 -2.62 12.42
N LEU A 511 18.85 -2.93 13.22
CA LEU A 511 17.72 -3.72 12.73
C LEU A 511 17.00 -3.04 11.55
N PHE A 512 16.99 -1.70 11.51
CA PHE A 512 16.43 -0.94 10.40
C PHE A 512 17.06 -1.29 9.04
N ASP A 513 18.36 -1.60 8.99
CA ASP A 513 19.10 -1.90 7.75
C ASP A 513 18.67 -3.21 7.07
N TYR A 514 17.93 -4.07 7.79
CA TYR A 514 17.40 -5.31 7.25
C TYR A 514 16.10 -5.09 6.46
N PHE A 515 15.54 -3.89 6.44
CA PHE A 515 14.30 -3.58 5.75
C PHE A 515 14.53 -2.65 4.56
N ILE A 516 13.82 -2.91 3.46
CA ILE A 516 13.84 -2.09 2.26
C ILE A 516 12.43 -1.54 2.03
N GLN A 517 12.34 -0.24 1.72
CA GLN A 517 11.07 0.41 1.38
C GLN A 517 10.49 -0.19 0.10
N LEU A 518 9.22 -0.58 0.14
CA LEU A 518 8.47 -0.89 -1.08
C LEU A 518 8.08 0.41 -1.79
N PHE A 519 7.80 0.30 -3.09
CA PHE A 519 7.40 1.44 -3.92
C PHE A 519 6.44 0.98 -5.02
N ALA A 520 5.61 1.90 -5.47
CA ALA A 520 4.65 1.70 -6.53
C ALA A 520 5.35 1.64 -7.91
N GLN A 521 4.95 0.67 -8.73
CA GLN A 521 5.43 0.58 -10.11
C GLN A 521 4.37 -0.05 -11.02
N VAL A 522 3.98 0.68 -12.07
CA VAL A 522 3.01 0.25 -13.09
C VAL A 522 1.57 0.08 -12.57
N THR A 523 1.34 -0.74 -11.55
CA THR A 523 0.01 -1.09 -11.02
C THR A 523 -0.69 0.12 -10.43
N ASN A 524 0.06 0.95 -9.70
CA ASN A 524 -0.35 2.25 -9.20
C ASN A 524 0.79 3.29 -9.35
N PRO A 525 0.48 4.60 -9.33
CA PRO A 525 1.48 5.65 -9.39
C PRO A 525 1.96 6.10 -8.00
N PRO A 526 3.24 6.49 -7.85
CA PRO A 526 3.67 7.30 -6.71
C PRO A 526 3.06 8.71 -6.76
N LEU A 527 2.99 9.39 -5.62
CA LEU A 527 2.43 10.74 -5.48
C LEU A 527 3.53 11.81 -5.45
N ASP A 528 3.25 13.02 -5.95
CA ASP A 528 4.19 14.15 -5.85
C ASP A 528 4.05 14.87 -4.49
N ALA A 529 4.78 14.40 -3.47
CA ALA A 529 4.75 14.93 -2.11
C ALA A 529 5.17 16.42 -1.95
N ILE A 530 5.58 17.08 -3.03
CA ILE A 530 5.95 18.51 -3.05
C ILE A 530 4.85 19.33 -3.73
N ARG A 531 4.42 18.93 -4.93
CA ARG A 531 3.45 19.69 -5.73
C ARG A 531 2.00 19.40 -5.34
N GLU A 532 1.75 18.21 -4.82
CA GLU A 532 0.43 17.71 -4.40
C GLU A 532 0.39 17.64 -2.86
N GLU A 533 1.02 18.59 -2.16
CA GLU A 533 1.05 18.59 -0.69
C GLU A 533 -0.35 18.72 -0.07
N LEU A 534 -1.29 19.39 -0.75
CA LEU A 534 -2.66 19.61 -0.29
C LEU A 534 -3.39 18.29 0.05
N VAL A 535 -3.16 17.24 -0.73
CA VAL A 535 -3.81 15.93 -0.56
C VAL A 535 -3.10 15.03 0.45
N THR A 536 -1.97 15.47 1.02
CA THR A 536 -1.20 14.68 1.99
C THR A 536 -1.47 15.10 3.43
N SER A 537 -1.41 14.16 4.39
CA SER A 537 -1.54 14.48 5.82
C SER A 537 -0.55 13.69 6.67
N LEU A 538 0.10 14.41 7.59
CA LEU A 538 0.97 13.86 8.63
C LEU A 538 0.33 13.93 10.03
N GLY A 539 -0.91 14.41 10.11
CA GLY A 539 -1.67 14.41 11.37
C GLY A 539 -2.01 12.98 11.80
N THR A 540 -1.93 12.72 13.09
CA THR A 540 -2.24 11.42 13.70
C THR A 540 -2.93 11.61 15.04
N GLN A 541 -3.45 10.53 15.60
CA GLN A 541 -4.31 10.55 16.79
C GLN A 541 -3.88 9.46 17.78
N LEU A 542 -4.04 9.74 19.07
CA LEU A 542 -3.71 8.85 20.18
C LEU A 542 -4.93 8.61 21.09
N GLY A 543 -5.16 7.35 21.49
CA GLY A 543 -6.21 6.94 22.43
C GLY A 543 -6.84 5.60 22.06
N ALA A 544 -8.01 5.28 22.63
CA ALA A 544 -8.80 4.09 22.25
C ALA A 544 -9.81 4.38 21.13
N GLU A 545 -9.89 3.47 20.16
CA GLU A 545 -10.92 3.45 19.11
C GLU A 545 -12.27 2.97 19.65
N PRO A 546 -13.37 3.65 19.27
CA PRO A 546 -14.72 3.24 19.62
C PRO A 546 -15.22 2.10 18.70
N ASN A 547 -16.47 1.69 18.90
CA ASN A 547 -17.16 0.79 17.98
C ASN A 547 -17.33 1.45 16.60
N LEU A 548 -16.84 0.80 15.55
CA LEU A 548 -16.90 1.30 14.17
C LEU A 548 -18.34 1.55 13.67
N LEU A 549 -19.34 0.81 14.16
CA LEU A 549 -20.72 0.85 13.65
C LEU A 549 -21.63 1.90 14.32
N GLU A 550 -21.19 2.50 15.42
CA GLU A 550 -21.93 3.55 16.10
C GLU A 550 -21.20 4.89 15.95
N ALA A 551 -21.95 6.00 16.00
CA ALA A 551 -21.40 7.35 15.96
C ALA A 551 -21.94 8.13 17.16
N ASP A 552 -21.04 8.53 18.05
CA ASP A 552 -21.36 9.35 19.22
C ASP A 552 -20.20 10.26 19.63
N ALA A 553 -20.46 11.18 20.55
CA ALA A 553 -19.46 12.11 21.07
C ALA A 553 -18.26 11.42 21.76
N SER A 554 -18.42 10.18 22.25
CA SER A 554 -17.32 9.46 22.91
C SER A 554 -16.25 9.01 21.92
N SER A 555 -16.61 8.92 20.64
CA SER A 555 -15.69 8.58 19.53
C SER A 555 -14.54 9.59 19.39
N CYS A 556 -14.77 10.84 19.78
CA CYS A 556 -13.78 11.92 19.69
C CYS A 556 -12.81 12.01 20.88
N ARG A 557 -12.81 11.08 21.85
CA ARG A 557 -11.91 11.18 23.02
C ARG A 557 -10.46 10.79 22.68
N ARG A 558 -9.75 11.68 21.98
CA ARG A 558 -8.38 11.46 21.44
C ARG A 558 -7.48 12.66 21.64
N ILE A 559 -6.18 12.40 21.71
CA ILE A 559 -5.16 13.44 21.58
C ILE A 559 -4.76 13.56 20.12
N VAL A 560 -4.85 14.77 19.57
CA VAL A 560 -4.49 15.06 18.18
C VAL A 560 -3.05 15.53 18.12
N LEU A 561 -2.28 14.89 17.24
CA LEU A 561 -0.90 15.21 16.95
C LEU A 561 -0.81 15.82 15.55
N PRO A 562 -0.25 17.03 15.39
CA PRO A 562 -0.05 17.62 14.06
C PRO A 562 1.00 16.86 13.24
N PHE A 563 1.84 16.07 13.91
CA PHE A 563 2.99 15.41 13.32
C PHE A 563 3.36 14.14 14.10
N PRO A 564 3.90 13.09 13.46
CA PRO A 564 4.20 11.82 14.11
C PRO A 564 5.58 11.79 14.77
N VAL A 565 6.36 12.88 14.70
CA VAL A 565 7.67 13.00 15.38
C VAL A 565 7.54 14.03 16.48
N LEU A 566 7.75 13.59 17.71
CA LEU A 566 7.59 14.40 18.91
C LEU A 566 8.93 14.95 19.37
N ASP A 567 8.96 16.21 19.75
CA ASP A 567 10.06 16.73 20.55
C ASP A 567 10.03 16.19 21.99
N ASN A 568 11.12 16.42 22.73
CA ASN A 568 11.24 15.90 24.09
C ASN A 568 10.29 16.58 25.09
N ASP A 569 9.85 17.82 24.82
CA ASP A 569 8.91 18.54 25.68
C ASP A 569 7.49 18.01 25.43
N GLU A 570 7.09 17.91 24.16
CA GLU A 570 5.84 17.29 23.70
C GLU A 570 5.68 15.85 24.21
N PHE A 571 6.75 15.05 24.13
CA PHE A 571 6.76 13.69 24.64
C PHE A 571 6.52 13.65 26.15
N ALA A 572 7.16 14.54 26.93
CA ALA A 572 6.95 14.62 28.37
C ALA A 572 5.49 14.93 28.74
N LYS A 573 4.79 15.75 27.93
CA LYS A 573 3.34 16.01 28.12
C LYS A 573 2.50 14.74 28.03
N LEU A 574 2.83 13.83 27.10
CA LEU A 574 2.10 12.57 26.89
C LEU A 574 2.41 11.52 27.95
N VAL A 575 3.67 11.43 28.39
CA VAL A 575 4.07 10.51 29.47
C VAL A 575 3.34 10.86 30.77
N HIS A 576 3.26 12.14 31.09
CA HIS A 576 2.70 12.65 32.34
C HIS A 576 1.31 13.25 32.16
N VAL A 577 0.55 12.80 31.15
CA VAL A 577 -0.72 13.42 30.76
C VAL A 577 -1.77 13.37 31.88
N ASN A 578 -1.76 12.31 32.68
CA ASN A 578 -2.73 12.08 33.77
C ASN A 578 -2.10 12.13 35.17
N ASP A 579 -0.89 12.68 35.33
CA ASP A 579 -0.23 12.75 36.66
C ASP A 579 -1.03 13.58 37.67
N ASP A 580 -1.78 14.58 37.18
CA ASP A 580 -2.64 15.43 38.00
C ASP A 580 -4.02 14.80 38.30
N GLY A 581 -4.35 13.68 37.63
CA GLY A 581 -5.62 12.94 37.80
C GLY A 581 -6.81 13.51 37.03
N ASP A 582 -6.60 14.53 36.20
CA ASP A 582 -7.66 15.26 35.48
C ASP A 582 -8.08 14.59 34.16
N LEU A 583 -7.28 13.65 33.63
CA LEU A 583 -7.45 13.02 32.31
C LEU A 583 -7.33 11.48 32.38
N PRO A 584 -8.17 10.79 33.20
CA PRO A 584 -8.07 9.34 33.40
C PRO A 584 -8.24 8.52 32.11
N GLU A 585 -8.98 9.03 31.13
CA GLU A 585 -9.15 8.42 29.81
C GLU A 585 -7.88 8.39 28.96
N PHE A 586 -6.85 9.15 29.33
CA PHE A 586 -5.55 9.20 28.65
C PHE A 586 -4.43 8.58 29.49
N GLN A 587 -4.75 7.74 30.48
CA GLN A 587 -3.75 7.11 31.34
C GLN A 587 -2.60 6.49 30.51
N SER A 588 -1.39 6.98 30.77
CA SER A 588 -0.17 6.58 30.10
C SER A 588 0.63 5.61 30.97
N VAL A 589 1.25 4.62 30.34
CA VAL A 589 2.16 3.67 31.00
C VAL A 589 3.43 3.53 30.16
N THR A 590 4.57 3.77 30.80
CA THR A 590 5.90 3.59 30.18
C THR A 590 6.45 2.20 30.50
N VAL A 591 6.70 1.42 29.45
CA VAL A 591 7.30 0.10 29.53
C VAL A 591 8.78 0.17 29.16
N GLN A 592 9.62 -0.37 30.04
CA GLN A 592 11.07 -0.35 29.89
C GLN A 592 11.53 -1.46 28.94
N GLY A 593 12.05 -1.07 27.78
CA GLY A 593 12.57 -1.92 26.72
C GLY A 593 14.05 -2.24 26.89
N THR A 594 14.50 -2.59 28.10
CA THR A 594 15.89 -2.99 28.38
C THR A 594 15.98 -4.45 28.81
N TYR A 595 17.07 -5.13 28.46
CA TYR A 595 17.28 -6.57 28.76
C TYR A 595 18.72 -6.85 29.20
N ASP A 596 18.93 -7.95 29.94
CA ASP A 596 20.26 -8.40 30.36
C ASP A 596 21.13 -8.74 29.13
N VAL A 597 22.15 -7.91 28.89
CA VAL A 597 23.00 -7.98 27.70
C VAL A 597 23.84 -9.27 27.67
N ASN A 598 24.14 -9.86 28.83
CA ASN A 598 24.96 -11.07 28.92
C ASN A 598 24.15 -12.34 28.65
N GLY A 599 22.81 -12.26 28.63
CA GLY A 599 21.91 -13.39 28.45
C GLY A 599 21.59 -13.76 26.99
N GLY A 600 22.15 -13.03 26.00
CA GLY A 600 22.00 -13.36 24.57
C GLY A 600 20.57 -13.27 24.03
N GLY A 601 20.28 -14.01 22.95
CA GLY A 601 18.96 -14.01 22.32
C GLY A 601 17.85 -14.52 23.23
N GLU A 602 18.14 -15.49 24.11
CA GLU A 602 17.17 -16.00 25.08
C GLU A 602 16.70 -14.92 26.07
N ALA A 603 17.61 -14.09 26.60
CA ALA A 603 17.24 -12.99 27.49
C ALA A 603 16.46 -11.89 26.76
N LEU A 604 16.82 -11.61 25.50
CA LEU A 604 16.08 -10.69 24.64
C LEU A 604 14.63 -11.19 24.43
N VAL A 605 14.44 -12.44 24.02
CA VAL A 605 13.12 -13.03 23.79
C VAL A 605 12.30 -13.07 25.07
N ARG A 606 12.91 -13.51 26.20
CA ARG A 606 12.24 -13.52 27.50
C ARG A 606 11.73 -12.13 27.88
N ARG A 607 12.55 -11.09 27.71
CA ARG A 607 12.13 -9.72 28.00
C ARG A 607 11.00 -9.25 27.09
N LEU A 608 11.02 -9.61 25.80
CA LEU A 608 9.91 -9.31 24.89
C LEU A 608 8.59 -9.97 25.35
N ASP A 609 8.65 -11.20 25.84
CA ASP A 609 7.47 -11.90 26.38
C ASP A 609 6.95 -11.28 27.68
N GLU A 610 7.85 -10.86 28.58
CA GLU A 610 7.49 -10.10 29.78
C GLU A 610 6.81 -8.77 29.42
N ILE A 611 7.37 -8.03 28.46
CA ILE A 611 6.82 -6.76 27.97
C ILE A 611 5.42 -6.95 27.38
N ARG A 612 5.20 -8.00 26.60
CA ARG A 612 3.86 -8.32 26.05
C ARG A 612 2.84 -8.49 27.18
N ALA A 613 3.20 -9.22 28.23
CA ALA A 613 2.34 -9.41 29.40
C ALA A 613 2.13 -8.12 30.20
N GLU A 614 3.18 -7.31 30.41
CA GLU A 614 3.10 -6.00 31.07
C GLU A 614 2.15 -5.06 30.33
N VAL A 615 2.23 -5.00 29.01
CA VAL A 615 1.34 -4.16 28.19
C VAL A 615 -0.10 -4.65 28.28
N SER A 616 -0.35 -5.95 28.14
CA SER A 616 -1.73 -6.48 28.27
C SER A 616 -2.33 -6.21 29.65
N ALA A 617 -1.52 -6.32 30.72
CA ALA A 617 -1.93 -5.99 32.07
C ALA A 617 -2.23 -4.49 32.22
N ALA A 618 -1.37 -3.61 31.70
CA ALA A 618 -1.57 -2.17 31.74
C ALA A 618 -2.88 -1.75 31.03
N ILE A 619 -3.21 -2.36 29.89
CA ILE A 619 -4.46 -2.11 29.17
C ILE A 619 -5.67 -2.52 30.02
N ALA A 620 -5.61 -3.69 30.64
CA ALA A 620 -6.66 -4.20 31.53
C ALA A 620 -6.83 -3.32 32.78
N GLU A 621 -5.76 -2.68 33.26
CA GLU A 621 -5.76 -1.73 34.37
C GLU A 621 -6.22 -0.31 33.97
N GLY A 622 -6.46 -0.07 32.68
CA GLY A 622 -7.04 1.19 32.18
C GLY A 622 -6.08 2.07 31.38
N ALA A 623 -4.85 1.62 31.09
CA ALA A 623 -3.94 2.37 30.22
C ALA A 623 -4.53 2.52 28.80
N ARG A 624 -4.42 3.73 28.25
CA ARG A 624 -4.86 4.09 26.90
C ARG A 624 -3.73 4.64 26.04
N LEU A 625 -2.60 4.97 26.65
CA LEU A 625 -1.34 5.29 25.98
C LEU A 625 -0.25 4.34 26.50
N ILE A 626 0.46 3.69 25.60
CA ILE A 626 1.60 2.83 25.93
C ILE A 626 2.85 3.44 25.32
N VAL A 627 3.80 3.78 26.18
CA VAL A 627 5.10 4.32 25.80
C VAL A 627 6.12 3.20 25.87
N LEU A 628 6.69 2.85 24.72
CA LEU A 628 7.77 1.87 24.59
C LEU A 628 9.09 2.64 24.60
N SER A 629 9.89 2.48 25.65
CA SER A 629 11.13 3.25 25.83
C SER A 629 12.35 2.35 25.90
N ASP A 630 13.37 2.63 25.10
CA ASP A 630 14.69 2.00 25.19
C ASP A 630 15.66 2.77 26.12
N ARG A 631 15.16 3.79 26.83
CA ARG A 631 15.91 4.53 27.85
C ARG A 631 16.25 3.62 29.05
N GLY A 632 17.24 4.02 29.84
CA GLY A 632 17.61 3.32 31.08
C GLY A 632 18.71 2.27 30.92
N ILE A 633 19.46 2.30 29.80
CA ILE A 633 20.62 1.43 29.60
C ILE A 633 21.71 1.67 30.65
N ASP A 634 22.35 0.60 31.10
CA ASP A 634 23.44 0.61 32.09
C ASP A 634 24.50 -0.45 31.76
N GLU A 635 25.39 -0.78 32.70
CA GLU A 635 26.48 -1.73 32.50
C GLU A 635 26.02 -3.19 32.30
N ASP A 636 24.80 -3.52 32.74
CA ASP A 636 24.24 -4.87 32.70
C ASP A 636 23.07 -4.99 31.71
N HIS A 637 22.38 -3.89 31.42
CA HIS A 637 21.20 -3.84 30.57
C HIS A 637 21.43 -3.06 29.28
N ALA A 638 21.14 -3.69 28.15
CA ALA A 638 21.12 -3.06 26.84
C ALA A 638 19.69 -2.71 26.41
N GLY A 639 19.55 -1.69 25.55
CA GLY A 639 18.28 -1.36 24.93
C GLY A 639 17.88 -2.41 23.89
N ILE A 640 16.62 -2.83 23.92
CA ILE A 640 16.02 -3.60 22.84
C ILE A 640 15.89 -2.67 21.63
N PRO A 641 16.30 -3.09 20.41
CA PRO A 641 16.12 -2.28 19.20
C PRO A 641 14.66 -1.80 19.09
N SER A 642 14.45 -0.50 18.91
CA SER A 642 13.13 0.11 19.07
C SER A 642 12.10 -0.47 18.08
N LEU A 643 12.54 -0.82 16.87
CA LEU A 643 11.71 -1.49 15.87
C LEU A 643 11.30 -2.91 16.28
N LEU A 644 12.19 -3.67 16.94
CA LEU A 644 11.90 -5.01 17.44
C LEU A 644 10.86 -4.98 18.56
N LEU A 645 11.06 -4.04 19.49
CA LEU A 645 10.15 -3.79 20.61
C LEU A 645 8.76 -3.40 20.10
N THR A 646 8.72 -2.44 19.17
CA THR A 646 7.51 -1.99 18.50
C THR A 646 6.76 -3.14 17.85
N GLY A 647 7.43 -3.89 16.98
CA GLY A 647 6.81 -4.99 16.25
C GLY A 647 6.29 -6.09 17.18
N ALA A 648 7.07 -6.44 18.21
CA ALA A 648 6.67 -7.45 19.20
C ALA A 648 5.37 -7.08 19.93
N VAL A 649 5.22 -5.81 20.33
CA VAL A 649 4.03 -5.30 21.03
C VAL A 649 2.87 -5.11 20.07
N HIS A 650 3.08 -4.44 18.93
CA HIS A 650 2.02 -4.18 17.96
C HIS A 650 1.31 -5.45 17.53
N HIS A 651 2.07 -6.46 17.10
CA HIS A 651 1.50 -7.73 16.64
C HIS A 651 0.89 -8.56 17.77
N HIS A 652 1.42 -8.46 18.99
CA HIS A 652 0.80 -9.08 20.16
C HIS A 652 -0.59 -8.50 20.41
N LEU A 653 -0.72 -7.18 20.41
CA LEU A 653 -2.01 -6.50 20.60
C LEU A 653 -3.01 -6.77 19.46
N VAL A 654 -2.54 -6.93 18.22
CA VAL A 654 -3.40 -7.33 17.10
C VAL A 654 -3.92 -8.76 17.32
N ARG A 655 -3.07 -9.70 17.74
CA ARG A 655 -3.46 -11.09 18.04
C ARG A 655 -4.45 -11.20 19.21
N GLU A 656 -4.26 -10.38 20.25
CA GLU A 656 -5.18 -10.30 21.38
C GLU A 656 -6.44 -9.47 21.10
N LYS A 657 -6.51 -8.83 19.92
CA LYS A 657 -7.56 -7.88 19.52
C LYS A 657 -7.77 -6.73 20.53
N THR A 658 -6.66 -6.27 21.11
CA THR A 658 -6.60 -5.14 22.05
C THR A 658 -5.89 -3.92 21.45
N ARG A 659 -5.34 -4.03 20.22
CA ARG A 659 -4.60 -2.94 19.56
C ARG A 659 -5.40 -1.65 19.42
N THR A 660 -6.69 -1.72 19.14
CA THR A 660 -7.60 -0.57 19.02
C THR A 660 -7.81 0.16 20.35
N GLN A 661 -7.48 -0.44 21.50
CA GLN A 661 -7.72 0.15 22.82
C GLN A 661 -6.61 1.11 23.27
N VAL A 662 -5.51 1.23 22.53
CA VAL A 662 -4.36 2.05 22.94
C VAL A 662 -3.70 2.82 21.80
N GLY A 663 -3.13 3.99 22.12
CA GLY A 663 -2.10 4.64 21.30
C GLY A 663 -0.72 4.09 21.65
N LEU A 664 0.09 3.75 20.64
CA LEU A 664 1.49 3.35 20.83
C LEU A 664 2.42 4.52 20.52
N ILE A 665 3.31 4.82 21.45
CA ILE A 665 4.35 5.85 21.34
C ILE A 665 5.70 5.17 21.57
N VAL A 666 6.72 5.54 20.81
CA VAL A 666 8.08 5.02 20.99
C VAL A 666 9.03 6.15 21.36
N GLU A 667 9.74 5.98 22.47
CA GLU A 667 10.94 6.74 22.80
C GLU A 667 12.16 5.92 22.37
N ALA A 668 12.85 6.37 21.32
CA ALA A 668 13.90 5.61 20.65
C ALA A 668 15.25 6.32 20.68
N GLY A 669 16.26 5.61 21.18
CA GLY A 669 17.66 6.00 21.16
C GLY A 669 18.35 5.63 19.85
N ASP A 670 17.90 4.60 19.12
CA ASP A 670 18.48 4.17 17.84
C ASP A 670 17.91 4.89 16.60
N ALA A 671 16.78 5.59 16.74
CA ALA A 671 16.11 6.29 15.65
C ALA A 671 16.76 7.66 15.33
N ARG A 672 17.20 7.83 14.08
CA ARG A 672 17.90 9.06 13.62
C ARG A 672 17.77 9.35 12.13
N GLU A 673 17.28 8.39 11.35
CA GLU A 673 17.05 8.54 9.91
C GLU A 673 15.57 8.58 9.57
N VAL A 674 15.24 9.18 8.43
CA VAL A 674 13.89 9.14 7.84
C VAL A 674 13.37 7.70 7.75
N HIS A 675 14.24 6.77 7.33
CA HIS A 675 13.89 5.35 7.21
C HIS A 675 13.48 4.73 8.55
N HIS A 676 14.14 5.09 9.65
CA HIS A 676 13.85 4.57 10.98
C HIS A 676 12.45 5.01 11.44
N ILE A 677 12.13 6.30 11.25
CA ILE A 677 10.81 6.85 11.60
C ILE A 677 9.71 6.19 10.75
N ALA A 678 9.94 6.05 9.45
CA ALA A 678 8.98 5.42 8.54
C ALA A 678 8.74 3.94 8.90
N LEU A 679 9.76 3.20 9.34
CA LEU A 679 9.59 1.82 9.81
C LEU A 679 8.76 1.76 11.10
N LEU A 680 9.10 2.55 12.12
CA LEU A 680 8.37 2.56 13.38
C LEU A 680 6.87 2.85 13.19
N ILE A 681 6.54 3.84 12.34
CA ILE A 681 5.15 4.13 11.97
C ILE A 681 4.53 2.97 11.18
N GLY A 682 5.25 2.45 10.18
CA GLY A 682 4.78 1.34 9.34
C GLY A 682 4.48 0.06 10.10
N TYR A 683 5.08 -0.13 11.29
CA TYR A 683 4.81 -1.24 12.22
C TYR A 683 3.93 -0.85 13.41
N GLY A 684 3.18 0.26 13.29
CA GLY A 684 1.99 0.51 14.12
C GLY A 684 2.15 1.56 15.21
N VAL A 685 3.23 2.34 15.21
CA VAL A 685 3.44 3.44 16.18
C VAL A 685 2.76 4.70 15.68
N ALA A 686 2.00 5.36 16.56
CA ALA A 686 1.34 6.62 16.21
C ALA A 686 2.32 7.80 16.30
N ALA A 687 3.27 7.78 17.25
CA ALA A 687 4.24 8.85 17.43
C ALA A 687 5.62 8.36 17.88
N VAL A 688 6.68 8.96 17.36
CA VAL A 688 8.08 8.61 17.64
C VAL A 688 8.80 9.82 18.26
N ASN A 689 9.46 9.61 19.39
CA ASN A 689 10.39 10.56 20.00
C ASN A 689 11.83 10.04 19.82
N PRO A 690 12.58 10.50 18.80
CA PRO A 690 14.00 10.17 18.61
C PRO A 690 14.89 10.97 19.57
N TYR A 691 14.73 10.74 20.87
CA TYR A 691 15.27 11.60 21.93
C TYR A 691 16.79 11.79 21.85
N LEU A 692 17.52 10.74 21.43
CA LEU A 692 18.98 10.77 21.38
C LEU A 692 19.49 11.58 20.18
N ALA A 693 18.82 11.49 19.03
CA ALA A 693 19.14 12.33 17.87
C ALA A 693 18.90 13.81 18.19
N MET A 694 17.82 14.12 18.91
CA MET A 694 17.53 15.49 19.37
C MET A 694 18.58 16.02 20.34
N ALA A 695 18.89 15.26 21.39
CA ALA A 695 19.93 15.65 22.35
C ALA A 695 21.30 15.86 21.67
N THR A 696 21.59 15.07 20.64
CA THR A 696 22.82 15.21 19.83
C THR A 696 22.85 16.53 19.07
N VAL A 697 21.78 16.89 18.34
CA VAL A 697 21.76 18.16 17.57
C VAL A 697 21.67 19.40 18.45
N GLU A 698 21.05 19.28 19.64
CA GLU A 698 21.04 20.34 20.65
C GLU A 698 22.47 20.63 21.13
N GLU A 699 23.23 19.60 21.51
CA GLU A 699 24.63 19.74 21.93
C GLU A 699 25.51 20.28 20.79
N MET A 700 25.35 19.76 19.56
CA MET A 700 26.09 20.25 18.40
C MET A 700 25.83 21.74 18.12
N ALA A 701 24.59 22.21 18.28
CA ALA A 701 24.24 23.62 18.14
C ALA A 701 24.87 24.47 19.25
N ASP A 702 24.82 24.02 20.50
CA ASP A 702 25.41 24.72 21.65
C ASP A 702 26.94 24.82 21.56
N GLN A 703 27.58 23.83 20.94
CA GLN A 703 29.02 23.84 20.62
C GLN A 703 29.36 24.69 19.38
N GLY A 704 28.37 25.20 18.65
CA GLY A 704 28.56 26.00 17.44
C GLY A 704 28.95 25.18 16.19
N LEU A 705 28.75 23.86 16.20
CA LEU A 705 29.00 22.98 15.05
C LEU A 705 27.94 23.14 13.96
N ILE A 706 26.71 23.53 14.34
CA ILE A 706 25.62 23.80 13.41
C ILE A 706 25.56 25.31 13.15
N ALA A 707 26.14 25.74 12.03
CA ALA A 707 26.29 27.15 11.72
C ALA A 707 24.93 27.88 11.61
N GLY A 708 24.72 28.86 12.49
CA GLY A 708 23.57 29.77 12.43
C GLY A 708 22.26 29.23 13.00
N ALA A 709 22.26 28.11 13.72
CA ALA A 709 21.09 27.55 14.40
C ALA A 709 21.29 27.54 15.92
N THR A 710 20.24 27.88 16.67
CA THR A 710 20.17 27.63 18.13
C THR A 710 19.76 26.18 18.37
N ALA A 711 19.95 25.63 19.59
CA ALA A 711 19.48 24.29 19.95
C ALA A 711 17.99 24.07 19.59
N LYS A 712 17.11 25.02 19.97
CA LYS A 712 15.68 24.97 19.62
C LYS A 712 15.42 24.95 18.11
N GLN A 713 16.15 25.77 17.34
CA GLN A 713 16.00 25.80 15.88
C GLN A 713 16.53 24.51 15.24
N ALA A 714 17.64 23.96 15.74
CA ALA A 714 18.24 22.72 15.28
C ALA A 714 17.27 21.53 15.47
N THR A 715 16.66 21.41 16.66
CA THR A 715 15.65 20.39 16.95
C THR A 715 14.41 20.54 16.05
N ALA A 716 13.87 21.75 15.91
CA ALA A 716 12.71 22.01 15.04
C ALA A 716 13.01 21.68 13.57
N ASN A 717 14.21 21.99 13.09
CA ASN A 717 14.66 21.63 11.75
C ASN A 717 14.81 20.12 11.58
N LEU A 718 15.40 19.42 12.54
CA LEU A 718 15.51 17.96 12.50
C LEU A 718 14.13 17.30 12.38
N ILE A 719 13.17 17.70 13.23
CA ILE A 719 11.78 17.20 13.19
C ILE A 719 11.16 17.44 11.82
N LYS A 720 11.27 18.68 11.31
CA LYS A 720 10.78 19.05 9.99
C LYS A 720 11.41 18.21 8.87
N ALA A 721 12.71 17.96 8.93
CA ALA A 721 13.41 17.13 7.95
C ALA A 721 12.90 15.69 7.97
N LEU A 722 12.77 15.11 9.17
CA LEU A 722 12.33 13.72 9.36
C LEU A 722 10.93 13.50 8.78
N GLY A 723 9.93 14.31 9.14
CA GLY A 723 8.59 14.03 8.61
C GLY A 723 8.35 14.52 7.18
N LYS A 724 9.11 15.48 6.64
CA LYS A 724 9.17 15.66 5.17
C LYS A 724 9.66 14.39 4.48
N GLY A 725 10.67 13.73 5.06
CA GLY A 725 11.17 12.45 4.59
C GLY A 725 10.14 11.31 4.74
N VAL A 726 9.36 11.29 5.82
CA VAL A 726 8.26 10.30 6.00
C VAL A 726 7.20 10.51 4.92
N ARG A 727 6.74 11.75 4.71
CA ARG A 727 5.79 12.08 3.63
C ARG A 727 6.30 11.61 2.26
N LYS A 728 7.58 11.89 1.99
CA LYS A 728 8.25 11.43 0.78
C LYS A 728 8.25 9.90 0.69
N THR A 729 8.57 9.19 1.77
CA THR A 729 8.58 7.72 1.82
C THR A 729 7.21 7.13 1.52
N MET A 730 6.15 7.64 2.16
CA MET A 730 4.76 7.23 1.90
C MET A 730 4.36 7.43 0.45
N SER A 731 4.73 8.59 -0.12
CA SER A 731 4.40 8.94 -1.50
C SER A 731 5.03 8.03 -2.54
N LYS A 732 6.11 7.30 -2.21
CA LYS A 732 6.72 6.29 -3.11
C LYS A 732 5.75 5.15 -3.44
N MET A 733 4.82 4.84 -2.53
CA MET A 733 3.74 3.87 -2.74
C MET A 733 2.43 4.54 -3.17
N GLY A 734 2.41 5.87 -3.29
CA GLY A 734 1.20 6.65 -3.57
C GLY A 734 0.29 6.83 -2.35
N VAL A 735 0.79 6.62 -1.13
CA VAL A 735 0.00 6.79 0.11
C VAL A 735 0.01 8.25 0.53
N SER A 736 -1.17 8.79 0.81
CA SER A 736 -1.40 10.22 1.06
C SER A 736 -1.42 10.56 2.56
N THR A 737 -1.89 9.66 3.43
CA THR A 737 -2.06 9.94 4.87
C THR A 737 -1.26 9.01 5.76
N VAL A 738 -0.68 9.55 6.84
CA VAL A 738 0.11 8.76 7.79
C VAL A 738 -0.77 7.75 8.53
N ALA A 739 -2.06 8.06 8.73
CA ALA A 739 -3.04 7.15 9.32
C ALA A 739 -3.10 5.82 8.56
N SER A 740 -3.23 5.87 7.23
CA SER A 740 -3.30 4.66 6.38
C SER A 740 -1.95 3.97 6.23
N TYR A 741 -0.85 4.70 6.40
CA TYR A 741 0.51 4.15 6.40
C TYR A 741 0.84 3.41 7.70
N THR A 742 0.21 3.80 8.81
CA THR A 742 0.46 3.24 10.15
C THR A 742 -0.02 1.79 10.21
N GLY A 743 0.91 0.85 10.47
CA GLY A 743 0.61 -0.58 10.50
C GLY A 743 0.46 -1.25 9.12
N ALA A 744 0.73 -0.53 8.02
CA ALA A 744 0.59 -1.05 6.67
C ALA A 744 1.76 -1.95 6.21
N GLN A 745 2.90 -1.92 6.91
CA GLN A 745 4.08 -2.75 6.62
C GLN A 745 4.55 -2.67 5.15
N ILE A 746 4.72 -1.45 4.62
CA ILE A 746 5.15 -1.19 3.22
C ILE A 746 6.68 -1.37 3.08
N PHE A 747 7.16 -2.55 3.50
CA PHE A 747 8.57 -2.91 3.57
C PHE A 747 8.79 -4.39 3.22
N GLU A 748 9.97 -4.71 2.70
CA GLU A 748 10.46 -6.08 2.56
C GLU A 748 11.67 -6.28 3.48
N ALA A 749 11.68 -7.39 4.23
CA ALA A 749 12.83 -7.79 5.03
C ALA A 749 13.82 -8.60 4.18
N VAL A 750 15.11 -8.28 4.28
CA VAL A 750 16.18 -8.96 3.55
C VAL A 750 17.21 -9.47 4.54
N GLY A 751 17.17 -10.77 4.80
CA GLY A 751 18.14 -11.43 5.68
C GLY A 751 17.68 -11.61 7.13
N LEU A 752 16.38 -11.47 7.43
CA LEU A 752 15.80 -11.81 8.74
C LEU A 752 15.18 -13.21 8.71
N GLY A 753 15.45 -14.01 9.75
CA GLY A 753 14.91 -15.35 9.90
C GLY A 753 13.42 -15.38 10.23
N ASP A 754 12.75 -16.48 9.85
CA ASP A 754 11.31 -16.67 10.06
C ASP A 754 10.90 -16.53 11.52
N GLU A 755 11.75 -16.93 12.47
CA GLU A 755 11.46 -16.78 13.90
C GLU A 755 11.26 -15.31 14.31
N VAL A 756 12.04 -14.38 13.76
CA VAL A 756 11.94 -12.95 14.07
C VAL A 756 10.71 -12.36 13.37
N VAL A 757 10.53 -12.69 12.08
CA VAL A 757 9.41 -12.21 11.28
C VAL A 757 8.08 -12.66 11.88
N GLN A 758 7.91 -13.93 12.24
CA GLN A 758 6.65 -14.42 12.79
C GLN A 758 6.33 -13.85 14.17
N ASN A 759 7.35 -13.59 15.00
CA ASN A 759 7.15 -13.06 16.35
C ASN A 759 6.92 -11.54 16.38
N CYS A 760 7.63 -10.79 15.55
CA CYS A 760 7.72 -9.34 15.65
C CYS A 760 7.25 -8.59 14.40
N PHE A 761 7.16 -9.20 13.23
CA PHE A 761 6.85 -8.52 11.96
C PHE A 761 5.89 -9.34 11.08
N THR A 762 4.90 -9.99 11.71
CA THR A 762 4.00 -10.96 11.06
C THR A 762 3.36 -10.33 9.81
N GLY A 763 3.43 -11.03 8.67
CA GLY A 763 2.94 -10.53 7.38
C GLY A 763 4.02 -9.87 6.49
N THR A 764 5.21 -9.61 7.03
CA THR A 764 6.33 -9.06 6.25
C THR A 764 7.01 -10.14 5.43
N THR A 765 7.25 -9.86 4.14
CA THR A 765 7.99 -10.76 3.25
C THR A 765 9.48 -10.80 3.65
N SER A 766 10.03 -12.01 3.84
CA SER A 766 11.47 -12.24 4.04
C SER A 766 11.95 -13.47 3.24
N ARG A 767 12.19 -13.29 1.94
CA ARG A 767 12.40 -14.43 1.01
C ARG A 767 13.68 -15.22 1.23
N LEU A 768 14.72 -14.57 1.77
CA LEU A 768 16.01 -15.20 1.99
C LEU A 768 16.07 -15.97 3.32
N GLY A 769 15.21 -15.64 4.28
CA GLY A 769 15.47 -15.95 5.69
C GLY A 769 16.77 -15.29 6.17
N GLY A 770 17.28 -15.66 7.34
CA GLY A 770 18.59 -15.22 7.80
C GLY A 770 18.71 -15.11 9.31
N VAL A 771 19.09 -13.92 9.80
CA VAL A 771 19.50 -13.69 11.18
C VAL A 771 18.35 -13.92 12.17
N GLY A 772 18.67 -14.56 13.29
CA GLY A 772 17.76 -14.84 14.39
C GLY A 772 17.97 -13.90 15.58
N PHE A 773 17.24 -14.14 16.67
CA PHE A 773 17.35 -13.33 17.90
C PHE A 773 18.75 -13.36 18.51
N ASP A 774 19.48 -14.47 18.40
CA ASP A 774 20.85 -14.60 18.91
C ASP A 774 21.83 -13.64 18.21
N THR A 775 21.71 -13.51 16.89
CA THR A 775 22.56 -12.60 16.11
C THR A 775 22.22 -11.15 16.44
N LEU A 776 20.92 -10.81 16.51
CA LEU A 776 20.49 -9.46 16.87
C LEU A 776 20.97 -9.06 18.27
N ALA A 777 20.86 -9.97 19.25
CA ALA A 777 21.37 -9.75 20.60
C ALA A 777 22.90 -9.60 20.63
N LEU A 778 23.62 -10.36 19.79
CA LEU A 778 25.08 -10.24 19.67
C LEU A 778 25.50 -8.87 19.11
N GLU A 779 24.82 -8.38 18.06
CA GLU A 779 25.09 -7.06 17.48
C GLU A 779 24.87 -5.93 18.50
N VAL A 780 23.79 -6.02 19.29
CA VAL A 780 23.53 -5.09 20.40
C VAL A 780 24.62 -5.20 21.47
N ALA A 781 24.97 -6.41 21.89
CA ALA A 781 26.00 -6.64 22.91
C ALA A 781 27.40 -6.16 22.48
N GLU A 782 27.71 -6.16 21.18
CA GLU A 782 28.96 -5.60 20.66
C GLU A 782 29.04 -4.09 20.78
N ARG A 783 27.95 -3.37 20.46
CA ARG A 783 27.88 -1.91 20.65
C ARG A 783 27.88 -1.54 22.13
N HIS A 784 27.09 -2.26 22.92
CA HIS A 784 26.98 -2.06 24.37
C HIS A 784 28.34 -2.21 25.07
N ARG A 785 29.12 -3.27 24.78
CA ARG A 785 30.46 -3.45 25.34
C ARG A 785 31.45 -2.33 25.02
N ARG A 786 31.26 -1.60 23.90
CA ARG A 786 32.09 -0.42 23.57
C ARG A 786 31.70 0.78 24.44
N ALA A 787 30.42 0.96 24.70
CA ALA A 787 29.90 2.01 25.59
C ALA A 787 30.24 1.75 27.07
N PHE A 788 30.27 0.48 27.48
CA PHE A 788 30.53 0.01 28.84
C PHE A 788 31.71 -0.99 28.89
N PRO A 789 32.96 -0.52 28.71
CA PRO A 789 34.13 -1.39 28.70
C PRO A 789 34.41 -1.96 30.09
N ARG A 790 34.62 -3.28 30.18
CA ARG A 790 34.84 -4.02 31.45
C ARG A 790 36.07 -3.56 32.25
N ASP A 791 37.08 -3.02 31.58
CA ASP A 791 38.32 -2.52 32.20
C ASP A 791 38.26 -1.02 32.53
N GLY A 792 37.14 -0.34 32.21
CA GLY A 792 36.94 1.09 32.43
C GLY A 792 37.84 2.00 31.58
N PHE A 793 38.69 1.45 30.72
CA PHE A 793 39.62 2.23 29.89
C PHE A 793 38.93 2.66 28.60
N ARG A 794 38.82 3.98 28.43
CA ARG A 794 38.29 4.59 27.19
C ARG A 794 39.45 5.02 26.29
N ALA A 795 39.28 4.80 24.99
CA ALA A 795 40.26 5.26 24.01
C ALA A 795 40.21 6.80 23.93
N ASN A 796 41.25 7.50 24.40
CA ASN A 796 41.29 8.97 24.48
C ASN A 796 41.33 9.71 23.12
N HIS A 797 41.35 9.02 21.98
CA HIS A 797 41.61 9.64 20.68
C HIS A 797 40.37 9.89 19.83
N ARG A 798 39.24 9.20 20.10
CA ARG A 798 37.95 9.36 19.41
C ARG A 798 36.80 9.00 20.35
N GLU A 799 35.75 9.82 20.33
CA GLU A 799 34.54 9.59 21.14
C GLU A 799 33.54 8.67 20.43
N LEU A 800 33.38 8.80 19.11
CA LEU A 800 32.53 7.93 18.30
C LEU A 800 33.35 7.21 17.22
N GLU A 801 32.80 6.13 16.69
CA GLU A 801 33.39 5.50 15.50
C GLU A 801 33.24 6.42 14.30
N THR A 802 34.22 6.40 13.41
CA THR A 802 34.24 7.30 12.26
C THR A 802 33.12 7.03 11.24
N GLY A 803 32.57 5.81 11.19
CA GLY A 803 31.61 5.38 10.17
C GLY A 803 32.24 5.18 8.78
N ALA A 804 31.55 4.45 7.91
CA ALA A 804 31.88 4.31 6.49
C ALA A 804 30.75 3.60 5.72
N ASP A 805 29.50 3.92 6.04
CA ASP A 805 28.33 3.35 5.38
C ASP A 805 27.99 4.13 4.11
N TYR A 806 28.17 5.45 4.18
CA TYR A 806 27.84 6.38 3.10
C TYR A 806 29.02 6.64 2.17
N GLN A 807 30.24 6.59 2.69
CA GLN A 807 31.46 6.84 1.93
C GLN A 807 32.56 5.86 2.32
N TRP A 808 33.29 5.38 1.30
CA TRP A 808 34.43 4.51 1.55
C TRP A 808 35.47 5.19 2.44
N ARG A 809 35.82 4.53 3.56
CA ARG A 809 36.96 4.88 4.41
C ARG A 809 37.86 3.66 4.61
N ARG A 810 39.15 3.93 4.87
CA ARG A 810 40.17 2.87 4.99
C ARG A 810 39.93 1.90 6.15
N GLU A 811 39.37 2.39 7.27
CA GLU A 811 39.08 1.64 8.50
C GLU A 811 37.57 1.28 8.62
N GLY A 812 36.85 1.38 7.50
CA GLY A 812 35.39 1.34 7.42
C GLY A 812 34.81 0.02 6.93
N GLU A 813 33.49 0.02 6.69
CA GLU A 813 32.79 -1.01 5.94
C GLU A 813 33.43 -1.16 4.54
N PRO A 814 33.55 -2.38 4.00
CA PRO A 814 34.03 -2.56 2.65
C PRO A 814 33.04 -2.01 1.61
N HIS A 815 33.58 -1.44 0.54
CA HIS A 815 32.81 -1.02 -0.64
C HIS A 815 33.29 -1.77 -1.89
N LEU A 816 32.35 -2.07 -2.80
CA LEU A 816 32.67 -2.68 -4.10
C LEU A 816 33.63 -1.78 -4.90
N PHE A 817 33.34 -0.47 -4.93
CA PHE A 817 34.23 0.52 -5.51
C PHE A 817 35.16 1.08 -4.44
N ASN A 818 36.46 0.90 -4.65
CA ASN A 818 37.50 1.46 -3.78
C ASN A 818 38.65 2.02 -4.63
N PRO A 819 39.55 2.83 -4.05
CA PRO A 819 40.60 3.50 -4.82
C PRO A 819 41.48 2.54 -5.63
N GLN A 820 41.70 1.32 -5.14
CA GLN A 820 42.53 0.33 -5.83
C GLN A 820 41.82 -0.28 -7.04
N THR A 821 40.56 -0.68 -6.90
CA THR A 821 39.78 -1.27 -8.01
C THR A 821 39.55 -0.23 -9.11
N VAL A 822 39.21 1.01 -8.74
CA VAL A 822 39.06 2.13 -9.68
C VAL A 822 40.35 2.43 -10.42
N PHE A 823 41.49 2.51 -9.71
CA PHE A 823 42.79 2.76 -10.34
C PHE A 823 43.17 1.68 -11.36
N LYS A 824 43.02 0.40 -11.00
CA LYS A 824 43.34 -0.72 -11.91
C LYS A 824 42.46 -0.73 -13.16
N LEU A 825 41.16 -0.45 -13.03
CA LEU A 825 40.25 -0.34 -14.17
C LEU A 825 40.65 0.81 -15.10
N GLN A 826 40.96 1.98 -14.55
CA GLN A 826 41.41 3.13 -15.34
C GLN A 826 42.76 2.88 -16.03
N HIS A 827 43.72 2.28 -15.32
CA HIS A 827 45.05 2.00 -15.86
C HIS A 827 45.00 0.96 -16.99
N SER A 828 44.27 -0.14 -16.79
CA SER A 828 44.13 -1.20 -17.79
C SER A 828 43.48 -0.69 -19.08
N THR A 829 42.40 0.07 -18.96
CA THR A 829 41.67 0.64 -20.10
C THR A 829 42.50 1.68 -20.85
N ARG A 830 43.17 2.60 -20.12
CA ARG A 830 43.99 3.65 -20.75
C ARG A 830 45.25 3.11 -21.43
N ALA A 831 45.87 2.07 -20.86
CA ALA A 831 47.10 1.48 -21.39
C ALA A 831 46.88 0.31 -22.36
N GLY A 832 45.63 -0.14 -22.55
CA GLY A 832 45.31 -1.32 -23.36
C GLY A 832 45.91 -2.63 -22.81
N LYS A 833 46.09 -2.73 -21.49
CA LYS A 833 46.79 -3.86 -20.85
C LYS A 833 45.80 -4.85 -20.23
N TYR A 834 45.58 -5.97 -20.92
CA TYR A 834 44.67 -7.02 -20.46
C TYR A 834 45.11 -7.66 -19.13
N GLU A 835 46.41 -7.83 -18.89
CA GLU A 835 46.90 -8.38 -17.62
C GLU A 835 46.49 -7.53 -16.40
N VAL A 836 46.55 -6.20 -16.53
CA VAL A 836 46.07 -5.27 -15.48
C VAL A 836 44.56 -5.37 -15.34
N PHE A 837 43.82 -5.59 -16.44
CA PHE A 837 42.38 -5.83 -16.37
C PHE A 837 42.07 -7.13 -15.62
N LYS A 838 42.86 -8.20 -15.81
CA LYS A 838 42.75 -9.45 -15.04
C LYS A 838 43.06 -9.26 -13.56
N GLU A 839 44.00 -8.39 -13.20
CA GLU A 839 44.22 -8.00 -11.80
C GLU A 839 43.03 -7.25 -11.20
N TYR A 840 42.38 -6.39 -11.98
CA TYR A 840 41.13 -5.72 -11.60
C TYR A 840 40.00 -6.73 -11.40
N THR A 841 39.72 -7.58 -12.41
CA THR A 841 38.63 -8.57 -12.32
C THR A 841 38.88 -9.51 -11.15
N LYS A 842 40.12 -9.98 -10.95
CA LYS A 842 40.46 -10.79 -9.77
C LYS A 842 40.14 -10.07 -8.47
N SER A 843 40.49 -8.79 -8.35
CA SER A 843 40.18 -8.01 -7.14
C SER A 843 38.68 -7.86 -6.90
N VAL A 844 37.86 -7.82 -7.96
CA VAL A 844 36.38 -7.78 -7.87
C VAL A 844 35.79 -9.17 -7.62
N ASP A 845 36.31 -10.22 -8.26
CA ASP A 845 35.88 -11.60 -8.09
C ASP A 845 36.19 -12.12 -6.68
N ASP A 846 37.36 -11.74 -6.13
CA ASP A 846 37.74 -12.04 -4.75
C ASP A 846 36.81 -11.32 -3.73
N GLN A 847 36.10 -10.23 -4.11
CA GLN A 847 35.05 -9.65 -3.25
C GLN A 847 33.84 -10.57 -3.13
N ALA A 848 33.52 -11.35 -4.16
CA ALA A 848 32.43 -12.33 -4.10
C ALA A 848 32.72 -13.41 -3.05
N GLN A 849 33.99 -13.81 -2.90
CA GLN A 849 34.43 -14.72 -1.83
C GLN A 849 34.31 -14.11 -0.43
N LYS A 850 34.31 -12.78 -0.32
CA LYS A 850 34.09 -12.05 0.93
C LYS A 850 32.61 -11.70 1.17
N LEU A 851 31.71 -12.24 0.34
CA LEU A 851 30.26 -12.12 0.45
C LEU A 851 29.71 -10.69 0.42
N TYR A 852 30.31 -9.77 -0.34
CA TYR A 852 29.78 -8.39 -0.39
C TYR A 852 28.41 -8.27 -1.13
N THR A 853 28.01 -9.31 -1.87
CA THR A 853 26.77 -9.32 -2.66
C THR A 853 26.15 -10.72 -2.63
N LEU A 854 24.84 -10.82 -2.84
CA LEU A 854 24.12 -12.11 -2.89
C LEU A 854 24.70 -13.08 -3.92
N ARG A 855 25.17 -12.58 -5.08
CA ARG A 855 25.81 -13.43 -6.10
C ARG A 855 27.07 -14.15 -5.60
N GLY A 856 27.72 -13.64 -4.55
CA GLY A 856 28.89 -14.28 -3.92
C GLY A 856 28.56 -15.56 -3.16
N LEU A 857 27.28 -15.81 -2.86
CA LEU A 857 26.80 -17.06 -2.26
C LEU A 857 26.72 -18.23 -3.26
N PHE A 858 26.87 -17.94 -4.56
CA PHE A 858 26.75 -18.94 -5.63
C PHE A 858 28.13 -19.28 -6.21
N ASP A 859 28.30 -20.56 -6.57
CA ASP A 859 29.47 -21.04 -7.32
C ASP A 859 29.02 -21.93 -8.49
N PHE A 860 29.83 -21.97 -9.55
CA PHE A 860 29.59 -22.81 -10.71
C PHE A 860 29.98 -24.26 -10.42
N LYS A 861 29.11 -25.22 -10.78
CA LYS A 861 29.43 -26.66 -10.68
C LYS A 861 30.39 -27.07 -11.81
N ILE A 862 31.69 -26.95 -11.57
CA ILE A 862 32.75 -27.32 -12.50
C ILE A 862 32.76 -28.84 -12.75
N GLY A 863 33.16 -29.28 -13.95
CA GLY A 863 33.36 -30.70 -14.28
C GLY A 863 32.10 -31.47 -14.71
N ARG A 864 30.92 -30.82 -14.77
CA ARG A 864 29.68 -31.43 -15.30
C ARG A 864 29.70 -31.64 -16.82
N ARG A 865 30.52 -30.88 -17.54
CA ARG A 865 30.76 -30.98 -18.98
C ARG A 865 32.27 -30.83 -19.24
N PRO A 866 32.81 -31.45 -20.31
CA PRO A 866 34.17 -31.17 -20.75
C PRO A 866 34.35 -29.67 -21.02
N ALA A 867 35.46 -29.10 -20.58
CA ALA A 867 35.81 -27.73 -20.95
C ALA A 867 36.06 -27.67 -22.46
N VAL A 868 35.58 -26.61 -23.10
CA VAL A 868 35.80 -26.34 -24.53
C VAL A 868 37.00 -25.40 -24.71
N PRO A 869 37.72 -25.50 -25.84
CA PRO A 869 38.70 -24.48 -26.24
C PRO A 869 38.05 -23.08 -26.32
N ILE A 870 38.81 -22.03 -26.01
CA ILE A 870 38.28 -20.65 -26.03
C ILE A 870 37.85 -20.21 -27.44
N GLU A 871 38.44 -20.83 -28.47
CA GLU A 871 38.13 -20.61 -29.87
C GLU A 871 36.74 -21.13 -30.28
N GLU A 872 36.15 -22.04 -29.50
CA GLU A 872 34.77 -22.52 -29.69
C GLU A 872 33.74 -21.63 -28.99
N VAL A 873 34.17 -20.71 -28.12
CA VAL A 873 33.27 -19.75 -27.45
C VAL A 873 32.86 -18.66 -28.43
N GLU A 874 31.62 -18.18 -28.28
CA GLU A 874 31.11 -17.03 -29.03
C GLU A 874 32.11 -15.85 -29.02
N PRO A 875 32.45 -15.27 -30.18
CA PRO A 875 33.47 -14.23 -30.25
C PRO A 875 33.01 -12.94 -29.55
N VAL A 876 33.97 -12.16 -29.06
CA VAL A 876 33.73 -10.89 -28.34
C VAL A 876 32.85 -9.93 -29.16
N SER A 877 32.99 -9.92 -30.49
CA SER A 877 32.20 -9.09 -31.40
C SER A 877 30.69 -9.39 -31.36
N GLU A 878 30.29 -10.61 -30.97
CA GLU A 878 28.88 -10.97 -30.81
C GLU A 878 28.41 -10.79 -29.36
N ILE A 879 29.26 -11.12 -28.37
CA ILE A 879 28.94 -10.93 -26.96
C ILE A 879 28.68 -9.46 -26.63
N VAL A 880 29.51 -8.54 -27.14
CA VAL A 880 29.42 -7.10 -26.84
C VAL A 880 28.11 -6.47 -27.33
N LYS A 881 27.44 -7.07 -28.33
CA LYS A 881 26.12 -6.60 -28.81
C LYS A 881 25.02 -6.73 -27.76
N ARG A 882 25.23 -7.57 -26.74
CA ARG A 882 24.33 -7.74 -25.59
C ARG A 882 24.56 -6.68 -24.51
N PHE A 883 25.64 -5.91 -24.60
CA PHE A 883 25.95 -4.88 -23.62
C PHE A 883 25.24 -3.58 -23.98
N ALA A 884 24.69 -2.94 -22.95
CA ALA A 884 24.17 -1.59 -23.02
C ALA A 884 24.87 -0.73 -21.97
N THR A 885 25.23 0.51 -22.31
CA THR A 885 25.62 1.47 -21.27
C THR A 885 24.39 1.83 -20.45
N GLY A 886 24.58 2.08 -19.15
CA GLY A 886 23.50 2.57 -18.31
C GLY A 886 22.85 3.85 -18.85
N ALA A 887 21.58 4.05 -18.51
CA ALA A 887 20.81 5.25 -18.87
C ALA A 887 21.22 6.43 -17.99
N ILE A 888 22.17 7.25 -18.44
CA ILE A 888 22.73 8.36 -17.66
C ILE A 888 22.45 9.67 -18.42
N SER A 889 21.67 10.57 -17.80
CA SER A 889 21.14 11.73 -18.51
C SER A 889 22.21 12.76 -18.89
N TYR A 890 22.09 13.33 -20.08
CA TYR A 890 22.77 14.57 -20.43
C TYR A 890 22.37 15.68 -19.44
N GLY A 891 23.36 16.27 -18.77
CA GLY A 891 23.19 17.18 -17.63
C GLY A 891 23.62 16.54 -16.30
N SER A 892 23.36 15.25 -16.08
CA SER A 892 23.98 14.53 -14.96
C SER A 892 25.47 14.28 -15.24
N ILE A 893 25.79 13.89 -16.47
CA ILE A 893 27.13 13.83 -17.04
C ILE A 893 27.32 14.89 -18.13
N SER A 894 28.59 15.14 -18.49
CA SER A 894 28.93 16.12 -19.53
C SER A 894 28.57 15.62 -20.94
N ALA A 895 28.54 16.53 -21.91
CA ALA A 895 28.29 16.19 -23.32
C ALA A 895 29.37 15.21 -23.83
N GLU A 896 30.63 15.47 -23.49
CA GLU A 896 31.78 14.69 -23.92
C GLU A 896 31.68 13.25 -23.41
N MET A 897 31.30 13.05 -22.14
CA MET A 897 31.11 11.71 -21.59
C MET A 897 29.93 11.01 -22.25
N HIS A 898 28.80 11.69 -22.41
CA HIS A 898 27.60 11.12 -23.01
C HIS A 898 27.82 10.72 -24.48
N GLU A 899 28.48 11.57 -25.27
CA GLU A 899 28.83 11.29 -26.67
C GLU A 899 29.88 10.18 -26.78
N THR A 900 30.88 10.16 -25.91
CA THR A 900 31.90 9.11 -25.90
C THR A 900 31.28 7.73 -25.69
N LEU A 901 30.29 7.62 -24.78
CA LEU A 901 29.56 6.37 -24.56
C LEU A 901 28.80 5.93 -25.82
N ALA A 902 28.10 6.86 -26.48
CA ALA A 902 27.37 6.55 -27.72
C ALA A 902 28.31 6.09 -28.85
N ILE A 903 29.38 6.84 -29.11
CA ILE A 903 30.38 6.51 -30.12
C ILE A 903 31.00 5.14 -29.86
N ALA A 904 31.37 4.86 -28.61
CA ALA A 904 31.96 3.58 -28.24
C ALA A 904 30.99 2.41 -28.52
N MET A 905 29.73 2.51 -28.08
CA MET A 905 28.77 1.43 -28.24
C MET A 905 28.36 1.23 -29.70
N ASN A 906 28.16 2.31 -30.46
CA ASN A 906 27.83 2.23 -31.88
C ASN A 906 28.95 1.58 -32.69
N ARG A 907 30.22 1.89 -32.38
CA ARG A 907 31.38 1.26 -33.02
C ARG A 907 31.52 -0.23 -32.66
N LEU A 908 31.13 -0.60 -31.44
CA LEU A 908 31.18 -1.99 -30.96
C LEU A 908 29.94 -2.81 -31.40
N GLY A 909 28.89 -2.16 -31.89
CA GLY A 909 27.61 -2.80 -32.20
C GLY A 909 26.75 -3.12 -30.97
N GLY A 910 27.10 -2.56 -29.80
CA GLY A 910 26.25 -2.58 -28.61
C GLY A 910 25.30 -1.40 -28.57
N LYS A 911 24.70 -1.11 -27.41
CA LYS A 911 23.69 -0.04 -27.28
C LYS A 911 24.11 1.02 -26.26
N SER A 912 23.87 2.28 -26.55
CA SER A 912 23.90 3.35 -25.55
C SER A 912 22.51 3.91 -25.30
N ASN A 913 22.32 4.58 -24.16
CA ASN A 913 21.01 5.09 -23.72
C ASN A 913 21.13 6.56 -23.31
N THR A 914 20.18 7.39 -23.74
CA THR A 914 20.18 8.84 -23.48
C THR A 914 19.98 9.22 -22.01
N GLY A 915 19.40 8.32 -21.21
CA GLY A 915 18.78 8.69 -19.94
C GLY A 915 17.66 9.74 -20.12
N GLU A 916 17.21 10.29 -19.00
CA GLU A 916 16.06 11.21 -18.89
C GLU A 916 16.33 12.65 -19.36
N GLY A 917 17.47 12.91 -20.01
CA GLY A 917 17.95 14.27 -20.28
C GLY A 917 17.61 14.83 -21.67
N GLY A 918 16.99 14.02 -22.52
CA GLY A 918 16.92 14.28 -23.96
C GLY A 918 18.25 14.02 -24.66
N GLU A 919 18.27 14.26 -25.96
CA GLU A 919 19.48 14.18 -26.80
C GLU A 919 19.49 15.38 -27.76
N ASP A 920 20.67 15.95 -27.99
CA ASP A 920 20.80 17.10 -28.91
C ASP A 920 20.39 16.68 -30.34
N PRO A 921 19.50 17.43 -31.02
CA PRO A 921 19.07 17.13 -32.39
C PRO A 921 20.21 16.92 -33.39
N ASP A 922 21.34 17.62 -33.22
CA ASP A 922 22.51 17.49 -34.12
C ASP A 922 23.12 16.08 -34.08
N ARG A 923 22.85 15.30 -33.02
CA ARG A 923 23.31 13.92 -32.88
C ARG A 923 22.33 12.92 -33.45
N LEU A 924 21.04 13.23 -33.55
CA LEU A 924 19.99 12.26 -33.90
C LEU A 924 20.20 11.63 -35.29
N TYR A 925 20.73 12.42 -36.22
CA TYR A 925 21.00 12.01 -37.60
C TYR A 925 22.42 11.49 -37.85
N ASP A 926 23.25 11.45 -36.81
CA ASP A 926 24.61 10.94 -36.90
C ASP A 926 24.67 9.52 -36.31
N PRO A 927 24.78 8.47 -37.14
CA PRO A 927 24.80 7.08 -36.66
C PRO A 927 25.95 6.77 -35.71
N GLU A 928 27.02 7.57 -35.73
CA GLU A 928 28.15 7.38 -34.82
C GLU A 928 27.88 8.02 -33.45
N ARG A 929 27.20 9.16 -33.39
CA ARG A 929 26.98 9.93 -32.15
C ARG A 929 25.61 9.76 -31.51
N ARG A 930 24.61 9.24 -32.24
CA ARG A 930 23.25 9.01 -31.71
C ARG A 930 23.23 7.90 -30.66
N SER A 931 22.40 8.01 -29.64
CA SER A 931 22.18 6.88 -28.72
C SER A 931 21.15 5.91 -29.30
N ALA A 932 21.43 4.61 -29.32
CA ALA A 932 20.51 3.62 -29.87
C ALA A 932 19.20 3.52 -29.08
N VAL A 933 19.27 3.62 -27.75
CA VAL A 933 18.12 3.57 -26.85
C VAL A 933 17.72 4.98 -26.43
N LYS A 934 16.44 5.29 -26.57
CA LYS A 934 15.84 6.55 -26.17
C LYS A 934 14.94 6.33 -24.95
N GLN A 935 15.19 7.07 -23.87
CA GLN A 935 14.42 6.94 -22.64
C GLN A 935 13.27 7.94 -22.57
N VAL A 936 12.08 7.45 -22.25
CA VAL A 936 10.89 8.25 -21.92
C VAL A 936 10.65 8.12 -20.42
N ALA A 937 10.91 9.19 -19.68
CA ALA A 937 10.73 9.28 -18.22
C ALA A 937 9.64 10.30 -17.87
N SER A 938 9.21 10.34 -16.60
CA SER A 938 8.08 11.15 -16.11
C SER A 938 8.10 12.62 -16.54
N GLY A 939 9.24 13.29 -16.46
CA GLY A 939 9.39 14.70 -16.85
C GLY A 939 9.32 14.98 -18.36
N ARG A 940 9.33 13.94 -19.21
CA ARG A 940 9.32 14.03 -20.69
C ARG A 940 10.36 15.00 -21.29
N PHE A 941 11.46 15.24 -20.58
CA PHE A 941 12.49 16.17 -21.03
C PHE A 941 13.11 15.73 -22.36
N GLY A 942 13.05 16.62 -23.36
CA GLY A 942 13.60 16.38 -24.70
C GLY A 942 12.90 15.27 -25.48
N VAL A 943 11.73 14.79 -25.05
CA VAL A 943 10.95 13.78 -25.77
C VAL A 943 10.14 14.47 -26.87
N THR A 944 10.59 14.33 -28.11
CA THR A 944 9.93 14.87 -29.32
C THR A 944 9.66 13.76 -30.32
N SER A 945 8.82 14.02 -31.34
CA SER A 945 8.61 13.04 -32.43
C SER A 945 9.92 12.71 -33.16
N GLU A 946 10.77 13.71 -33.40
CA GLU A 946 12.09 13.53 -34.02
C GLU A 946 13.02 12.66 -33.15
N TYR A 947 13.01 12.86 -31.83
CA TYR A 947 13.76 12.06 -30.87
C TYR A 947 13.32 10.59 -30.89
N LEU A 948 12.01 10.32 -30.89
CA LEU A 948 11.46 8.96 -30.87
C LEU A 948 11.66 8.20 -32.19
N VAL A 949 11.52 8.87 -33.34
CA VAL A 949 11.73 8.23 -34.66
C VAL A 949 13.19 7.84 -34.88
N ASN A 950 14.13 8.48 -34.18
CA ASN A 950 15.55 8.15 -34.21
C ASN A 950 16.00 7.18 -33.10
N ALA A 951 15.07 6.42 -32.52
CA ALA A 951 15.33 5.34 -31.58
C ALA A 951 15.40 3.99 -32.27
N ASP A 952 16.35 3.13 -31.87
CA ASP A 952 16.30 1.70 -32.20
C ASP A 952 15.45 0.95 -31.14
N ASP A 953 15.57 1.37 -29.87
CA ASP A 953 14.70 0.92 -28.76
C ASP A 953 14.17 2.13 -27.97
N ILE A 954 12.93 2.04 -27.49
CA ILE A 954 12.34 3.01 -26.55
C ILE A 954 12.24 2.39 -25.16
N GLN A 955 12.86 3.03 -24.17
CA GLN A 955 12.79 2.61 -22.78
C GLN A 955 11.83 3.52 -22.01
N ILE A 956 10.70 2.98 -21.57
CA ILE A 956 9.82 3.64 -20.60
C ILE A 956 10.43 3.44 -19.21
N LYS A 957 10.90 4.52 -18.58
CA LYS A 957 11.55 4.45 -17.26
C LYS A 957 10.52 4.66 -16.16
N MET A 958 10.04 3.57 -15.58
CA MET A 958 9.17 3.63 -14.40
C MET A 958 9.93 4.04 -13.13
N ALA A 959 11.12 3.45 -12.90
CA ALA A 959 11.91 3.69 -11.70
C ALA A 959 13.42 3.49 -11.94
N GLN A 960 14.24 3.80 -10.93
CA GLN A 960 15.66 3.47 -10.89
C GLN A 960 16.08 3.01 -9.49
N GLY A 961 16.99 2.04 -9.40
CA GLY A 961 17.37 1.42 -8.12
C GLY A 961 17.95 2.36 -7.06
N ALA A 962 18.52 3.51 -7.44
CA ALA A 962 19.06 4.48 -6.48
C ALA A 962 17.99 5.31 -5.74
N LYS A 963 16.78 5.39 -6.32
CA LYS A 963 15.65 6.18 -5.77
C LYS A 963 14.34 5.72 -6.39
N PRO A 964 13.90 4.49 -6.10
CA PRO A 964 12.66 3.99 -6.63
C PRO A 964 11.47 4.76 -6.00
N GLY A 965 10.36 4.87 -6.75
CA GLY A 965 9.19 5.66 -6.35
C GLY A 965 9.38 7.18 -6.39
N GLU A 966 10.48 7.68 -6.99
CA GLU A 966 10.81 9.10 -7.08
C GLU A 966 11.19 9.54 -8.50
N GLY A 967 11.08 10.86 -8.75
CA GLY A 967 11.47 11.47 -10.01
C GLY A 967 12.99 11.71 -10.17
N GLY A 968 13.39 11.87 -11.42
CA GLY A 968 14.71 12.40 -11.81
C GLY A 968 15.02 13.75 -11.15
N GLN A 969 16.27 14.01 -10.79
CA GLN A 969 16.67 15.25 -10.13
C GLN A 969 17.93 15.81 -10.81
N LEU A 970 17.88 17.08 -11.20
CA LEU A 970 19.03 17.83 -11.71
C LEU A 970 19.12 19.19 -10.98
N PRO A 971 20.18 19.44 -10.19
CA PRO A 971 20.36 20.70 -9.51
C PRO A 971 20.42 21.88 -10.48
N GLY A 972 19.83 23.02 -10.10
CA GLY A 972 19.73 24.21 -10.97
C GLY A 972 21.08 24.73 -11.47
N ALA A 973 22.13 24.62 -10.65
CA ALA A 973 23.50 24.99 -11.01
C ALA A 973 24.08 24.18 -12.20
N LYS A 974 23.50 23.01 -12.52
CA LYS A 974 23.88 22.18 -13.67
C LYS A 974 22.99 22.41 -14.90
N VAL A 975 21.94 23.21 -14.78
CA VAL A 975 20.99 23.52 -15.86
C VAL A 975 21.51 24.70 -16.67
N TYR A 976 22.62 24.47 -17.38
CA TYR A 976 23.21 25.43 -18.31
C TYR A 976 22.27 25.74 -19.49
N PRO A 977 22.44 26.86 -20.22
CA PRO A 977 21.56 27.23 -21.33
C PRO A 977 21.36 26.14 -22.39
N TRP A 978 22.39 25.35 -22.70
CA TRP A 978 22.29 24.24 -23.65
C TRP A 978 21.55 23.00 -23.09
N ILE A 979 21.68 22.73 -21.79
CA ILE A 979 20.88 21.69 -21.11
C ILE A 979 19.42 22.11 -21.11
N ALA A 980 19.16 23.37 -20.74
CA ALA A 980 17.82 23.94 -20.73
C ALA A 980 17.18 23.90 -22.12
N LYS A 981 17.93 24.24 -23.17
CA LYS A 981 17.49 24.13 -24.57
C LYS A 981 17.09 22.69 -24.93
N THR A 982 17.93 21.70 -24.61
CA THR A 982 17.67 20.28 -24.90
C THR A 982 16.43 19.75 -24.18
N ARG A 983 16.20 20.22 -22.94
CA ARG A 983 15.07 19.80 -22.10
C ARG A 983 13.82 20.64 -22.28
N HIS A 984 13.86 21.68 -23.10
CA HIS A 984 12.81 22.70 -23.21
C HIS A 984 12.45 23.33 -21.85
N SER A 985 13.47 23.60 -21.02
CA SER A 985 13.34 24.15 -19.66
C SER A 985 14.00 25.52 -19.50
N THR A 986 13.96 26.08 -18.28
CA THR A 986 14.57 27.37 -17.95
C THR A 986 15.99 27.21 -17.41
N PRO A 987 17.00 27.96 -17.91
CA PRO A 987 18.36 27.93 -17.38
C PRO A 987 18.42 28.29 -15.89
N GLY A 988 19.27 27.60 -15.12
CA GLY A 988 19.50 27.85 -13.70
C GLY A 988 18.41 27.33 -12.74
N VAL A 989 17.28 26.85 -13.25
CA VAL A 989 16.17 26.31 -12.44
C VAL A 989 16.37 24.82 -12.21
N GLY A 990 16.28 24.37 -10.96
CA GLY A 990 16.37 22.95 -10.62
C GLY A 990 15.23 22.14 -11.26
N LEU A 991 15.56 20.98 -11.82
CA LEU A 991 14.59 20.10 -12.46
C LEU A 991 14.36 18.87 -11.59
N ILE A 992 13.24 18.85 -10.88
CA ILE A 992 12.73 17.69 -10.17
C ILE A 992 11.57 17.15 -11.02
N SER A 993 11.74 15.98 -11.61
CA SER A 993 10.67 15.34 -12.39
C SER A 993 9.54 14.92 -11.44
N PRO A 994 8.28 14.87 -11.89
CA PRO A 994 7.24 14.18 -11.13
C PRO A 994 7.68 12.74 -10.82
N PRO A 995 7.32 12.18 -9.65
CA PRO A 995 7.52 10.76 -9.40
C PRO A 995 6.78 9.86 -10.41
N PRO A 996 5.47 10.07 -10.69
CA PRO A 996 4.76 9.21 -11.61
C PRO A 996 4.86 9.68 -13.06
N HIS A 997 4.55 8.77 -13.98
CA HIS A 997 4.15 9.11 -15.33
C HIS A 997 2.67 9.51 -15.30
N HIS A 998 2.32 10.77 -15.56
CA HIS A 998 0.92 11.23 -15.55
C HIS A 998 0.02 10.63 -16.66
N ASP A 999 0.59 9.76 -17.49
CA ASP A 999 -0.09 8.96 -18.52
C ASP A 999 -0.06 7.44 -18.21
N ILE A 1000 0.42 7.03 -17.04
CA ILE A 1000 0.46 5.64 -16.57
C ILE A 1000 0.02 5.62 -15.09
N TYR A 1001 -1.27 5.38 -14.86
CA TYR A 1001 -1.95 5.40 -13.57
C TYR A 1001 -2.72 4.12 -13.30
#